data_AF-A0A3D0P199-F1
#
_entry.id   AF-A0A3D0P199-F1
#
_cell.length_a   1.000
_cell.length_b   1.000
_cell.length_c   1.000
_cell.angle_alpha   90.00
_cell.angle_beta   90.00
_cell.angle_gamma   90.00
#
_symmetry.space_group_name_H-M   'P 1'
#
loop_
_entity.id
_entity.type
_entity.pdbx_description
1 polymer ?
#
loop_
_entity_poly.entity_id
_entity_poly.type
_entity_poly.pdbx_seq_one_letter_code
_entity_poly.pdbx_strand_id
1 'polypeptide(L)'
;MSDKITNISEFITENFGANASYVEALLERYKNDAGSVDESWQNYFGELLAGGRPDPDSPARPAEEAKPTPAVKPEPAAKPVSSAPPAPAGVETKAIIGPAKKIVENMEQSLSVPTATSFRDVPVKLLEENRRVINEQLKSRGKGKVSFTHLIAWAIVQSAKEYPQMNKGFAVVEGAPSRVENDSINLGIAIDIEKKDGSRSLLVPNIKGCERMTFRQFLDAYNEQVAKARDGKLEIADFQGTTISLTNPGTIGTVASNPRLMAGQSAIIATGAIEYPAEYQAMTEAALSQIGISKTMTLTSTYDHRVIQGAESGFFLAKIHKLLVGQEGFYDKVFAELEIKIPPMRWSEDFNPALFGGDRIAEQTEKQANVLQLINAYRTRGHLLADIDPLDMAPYSAEELELENFGLTIWDLDREFITGGLHGEKTLTLRRILEILRRAYCGKVGTEYRHIQSKEEKEWIRRQIRQHFVDTEPLAPEIRKELLLRLIEAEQFEQFLHKKYLGQKRFSLEGCETVIPMLDQLVESASDRGVDEIFMGMAHRGRLNVLSNIVGDVHTGDLAERIFTIFEGSSHPSFPADEGDVKYHQGAIGKRKAKSGKEIQIELACNPSHLEFVDPVVEGMARARQDQLLGGAEADARERDAVHDRILPVLLHGDAAFAGQGIVMETLQLASLRGYRTGGTIHIVINNQIGFTTSPEASRSSIYSTDAAQITQTPIFHINGDDPEAAYRVTQIALDYRQEYNKDVVLDVVGFRRLGHNEGDEPSYTQ
;
A
#
# COMPACT_ATOMS: atom_id res chain seq x y z
N MET A 1 59.88 -65.94 -29.76
CA MET A 1 58.70 -66.01 -30.63
C MET A 1 57.74 -64.97 -30.08
N SER A 2 57.44 -63.92 -30.84
CA SER A 2 56.49 -62.87 -30.43
C SER A 2 55.20 -63.11 -31.21
N ASP A 3 54.13 -63.48 -30.51
CA ASP A 3 52.80 -63.68 -31.09
C ASP A 3 52.28 -62.35 -31.63
N LYS A 4 52.37 -62.15 -32.95
CA LYS A 4 51.79 -60.97 -33.62
C LYS A 4 50.28 -61.02 -33.51
N ILE A 5 49.66 -59.91 -33.10
CA ILE A 5 48.21 -59.74 -33.15
C ILE A 5 47.78 -59.87 -34.63
N THR A 6 47.04 -60.92 -34.95
CA THR A 6 46.59 -61.21 -36.32
C THR A 6 45.19 -60.65 -36.60
N ASN A 7 44.45 -60.28 -35.55
CA ASN A 7 43.12 -59.68 -35.63
C ASN A 7 43.01 -58.50 -34.63
N ILE A 8 43.08 -57.27 -35.14
CA ILE A 8 43.08 -56.04 -34.32
C ILE A 8 41.70 -55.77 -33.71
N SER A 9 40.61 -56.08 -34.43
CA SER A 9 39.24 -55.86 -33.94
C SER A 9 38.91 -56.79 -32.76
N GLU A 10 39.36 -58.04 -32.83
CA GLU A 10 39.21 -59.01 -31.74
C GLU A 10 40.03 -58.59 -30.50
N PHE A 11 41.26 -58.10 -30.70
CA PHE A 11 42.09 -57.56 -29.62
C PHE A 11 41.47 -56.31 -28.96
N ILE A 12 40.86 -55.40 -29.73
CA ILE A 12 40.16 -54.22 -29.18
C ILE A 12 38.91 -54.66 -28.41
N THR A 13 38.18 -55.66 -28.91
CA THR A 13 36.99 -56.20 -28.24
C THR A 13 37.34 -56.83 -26.88
N GLU A 14 38.43 -57.61 -26.82
CA GLU A 14 38.90 -58.23 -25.58
C GLU A 14 39.39 -57.22 -24.53
N ASN A 15 40.10 -56.15 -24.93
CA ASN A 15 40.69 -55.20 -23.99
C ASN A 15 39.77 -54.05 -23.56
N PHE A 16 38.75 -53.71 -24.36
CA PHE A 16 37.86 -52.56 -24.07
C PHE A 16 36.40 -52.94 -23.88
N GLY A 17 36.02 -54.21 -24.09
CA GLY A 17 34.68 -54.73 -23.81
C GLY A 17 33.55 -53.87 -24.39
N ALA A 18 32.69 -53.33 -23.53
CA ALA A 18 31.55 -52.50 -23.94
C ALA A 18 31.95 -51.21 -24.71
N ASN A 19 33.20 -50.75 -24.59
CA ASN A 19 33.72 -49.56 -25.27
C ASN A 19 34.44 -49.88 -26.59
N ALA A 20 34.49 -51.14 -27.02
CA ALA A 20 35.23 -51.56 -28.22
C ALA A 20 34.82 -50.79 -29.49
N SER A 21 33.52 -50.54 -29.68
CA SER A 21 33.00 -49.79 -30.83
C SER A 21 33.46 -48.33 -30.86
N TYR A 22 33.66 -47.70 -29.71
CA TYR A 22 34.22 -46.35 -29.61
C TYR A 22 35.71 -46.32 -29.97
N VAL A 23 36.47 -47.31 -29.48
CA VAL A 23 37.92 -47.42 -29.78
C VAL A 23 38.17 -47.78 -31.25
N GLU A 24 37.31 -48.60 -31.85
CA GLU A 24 37.34 -48.87 -33.30
C GLU A 24 37.08 -47.60 -34.13
N ALA A 25 36.12 -46.76 -33.72
CA ALA A 25 35.88 -45.48 -34.37
C ALA A 25 37.06 -44.51 -34.23
N LEU A 26 37.77 -44.52 -33.10
CA LEU A 26 39.01 -43.75 -32.91
C LEU A 26 40.15 -44.29 -33.79
N LEU A 27 40.28 -45.61 -33.93
CA LEU A 27 41.27 -46.22 -34.83
C LEU A 27 41.00 -45.84 -36.29
N GLU A 28 39.74 -45.79 -36.73
CA GLU A 28 39.39 -45.31 -38.07
C GLU A 28 39.77 -43.84 -38.27
N ARG A 29 39.52 -42.98 -37.26
CA ARG A 29 39.95 -41.58 -37.30
C ARG A 29 41.47 -41.45 -37.38
N TYR A 30 42.21 -42.19 -36.56
CA TYR A 30 43.68 -42.23 -36.58
C TYR A 30 44.25 -42.69 -37.92
N LYS A 31 43.64 -43.70 -38.56
CA LYS A 31 44.06 -44.16 -39.90
C LYS A 31 43.86 -43.10 -40.99
N ASN A 32 42.85 -42.24 -40.83
CA ASN A 32 42.58 -41.15 -41.76
C ASN A 32 43.47 -39.93 -41.50
N ASP A 33 43.66 -39.55 -40.24
CA ASP A 33 44.56 -38.49 -39.79
C ASP A 33 45.05 -38.78 -38.37
N ALA A 34 46.35 -39.01 -38.22
CA ALA A 34 46.96 -39.29 -36.92
C ALA A 34 46.77 -38.15 -35.91
N GLY A 35 46.72 -36.89 -36.38
CA GLY A 35 46.51 -35.71 -35.53
C GLY A 35 45.07 -35.52 -35.02
N SER A 36 44.13 -36.33 -35.51
CA SER A 36 42.71 -36.24 -35.16
C SER A 36 42.33 -36.91 -33.83
N VAL A 37 43.28 -37.60 -33.21
CA VAL A 37 43.15 -38.23 -31.89
C VAL A 37 44.26 -37.72 -30.96
N ASP A 38 43.99 -37.73 -29.65
CA ASP A 38 44.95 -37.28 -28.64
C ASP A 38 46.24 -38.11 -28.65
N GLU A 39 47.33 -37.52 -28.17
CA GLU A 39 48.68 -38.09 -28.21
C GLU A 39 48.78 -39.49 -27.55
N SER A 40 47.98 -39.76 -26.51
CA SER A 40 47.89 -41.09 -25.90
C SER A 40 47.35 -42.14 -26.87
N TRP A 41 46.33 -41.80 -27.66
CA TRP A 41 45.74 -42.67 -28.68
C TRP A 41 46.66 -42.81 -29.90
N GLN A 42 47.41 -41.77 -30.26
CA GLN A 42 48.42 -41.86 -31.33
C GLN A 42 49.49 -42.89 -30.99
N ASN A 43 50.02 -42.83 -29.77
CA ASN A 43 51.01 -43.79 -29.28
C ASN A 43 50.42 -45.21 -29.20
N TYR A 44 49.22 -45.35 -28.63
CA TYR A 44 48.51 -46.63 -28.53
C TYR A 44 48.26 -47.28 -29.91
N PHE A 45 47.67 -46.55 -30.87
CA PHE A 45 47.39 -47.09 -32.19
C PHE A 45 48.65 -47.28 -33.05
N GLY A 46 49.68 -46.44 -32.86
CA GLY A 46 50.98 -46.61 -33.50
C GLY A 46 51.63 -47.94 -33.12
N GLU A 47 51.63 -48.28 -31.83
CA GLU A 47 52.16 -49.56 -31.33
C GLU A 47 51.27 -50.75 -31.75
N LEU A 48 49.95 -50.59 -31.71
CA LEU A 48 48.98 -51.61 -32.11
C LEU A 48 49.13 -51.99 -33.60
N LEU A 49 49.27 -51.01 -34.49
CA LEU A 49 49.43 -51.23 -35.93
C LEU A 49 50.84 -51.73 -36.30
N ALA A 50 51.84 -51.47 -35.48
CA ALA A 50 53.17 -52.06 -35.61
C ALA A 50 53.22 -53.54 -35.17
N GLY A 51 52.10 -54.09 -34.70
CA GLY A 51 51.97 -55.48 -34.25
C GLY A 51 52.40 -55.70 -32.79
N GLY A 52 52.56 -54.63 -32.02
CA GLY A 52 52.77 -54.66 -30.57
C GLY A 52 51.45 -54.86 -29.80
N ARG A 53 51.56 -55.21 -28.51
CA ARG A 53 50.42 -55.29 -27.57
C ARG A 53 50.50 -54.11 -26.60
N PRO A 54 49.98 -52.92 -26.98
CA PRO A 54 49.97 -51.77 -26.10
C PRO A 54 49.01 -51.99 -24.92
N ASP A 55 49.41 -51.55 -23.73
CA ASP A 55 48.60 -51.60 -22.52
C ASP A 55 47.73 -50.33 -22.42
N PRO A 56 46.39 -50.45 -22.38
CA PRO A 56 45.48 -49.30 -22.31
C PRO A 56 45.62 -48.46 -21.03
N ASP A 57 46.25 -48.97 -19.97
CA ASP A 57 46.41 -48.27 -18.69
C ASP A 57 47.84 -47.73 -18.43
N SER A 58 48.74 -47.77 -19.42
CA SER A 58 50.13 -47.34 -19.22
C SER A 58 50.30 -45.80 -19.30
N PRO A 59 50.93 -45.15 -18.30
CA PRO A 59 51.19 -43.71 -18.34
C PRO A 59 52.24 -43.33 -19.40
N ALA A 60 52.06 -42.16 -20.05
CA ALA A 60 52.95 -41.64 -21.09
C ALA A 60 54.40 -41.48 -20.60
N ARG A 61 55.38 -41.95 -21.38
CA ARG A 61 56.81 -41.88 -21.05
C ARG A 61 57.35 -40.43 -21.15
N PRO A 62 58.30 -40.02 -20.27
CA PRO A 62 58.89 -38.68 -20.33
C PRO A 62 59.89 -38.54 -21.48
N ALA A 63 59.93 -37.36 -22.11
CA ALA A 63 60.87 -37.01 -23.17
C ALA A 63 62.31 -36.82 -22.65
N GLU A 64 63.28 -37.32 -23.42
CA GLU A 64 64.71 -37.31 -23.14
C GLU A 64 65.38 -35.97 -23.51
N GLU A 65 66.30 -35.49 -22.66
CA GLU A 65 66.99 -34.20 -22.73
C GLU A 65 68.01 -34.10 -23.88
N ALA A 66 68.02 -32.96 -24.59
CA ALA A 66 69.10 -32.55 -25.49
C ALA A 66 69.93 -31.39 -24.89
N LYS A 67 71.26 -31.54 -24.95
CA LYS A 67 72.28 -30.60 -24.42
C LYS A 67 72.49 -29.33 -25.29
N PRO A 68 73.17 -28.28 -24.77
CA PRO A 68 72.87 -26.88 -25.06
C PRO A 68 73.81 -26.18 -26.07
N THR A 69 73.33 -25.09 -26.67
CA THR A 69 74.13 -24.06 -27.37
C THR A 69 73.79 -22.67 -26.80
N PRO A 70 74.74 -21.71 -26.79
CA PRO A 70 74.79 -20.66 -25.77
C PRO A 70 73.97 -19.40 -26.06
N ALA A 71 73.70 -18.70 -24.97
CA ALA A 71 72.74 -17.61 -24.79
C ALA A 71 72.91 -16.39 -25.72
N VAL A 72 71.76 -15.96 -26.27
CA VAL A 72 71.52 -14.59 -26.74
C VAL A 72 70.49 -13.95 -25.81
N LYS A 73 70.75 -12.70 -25.41
CA LYS A 73 69.99 -11.89 -24.43
C LYS A 73 68.49 -11.84 -24.73
N PRO A 74 67.62 -11.76 -23.71
CA PRO A 74 66.18 -11.71 -23.91
C PRO A 74 65.73 -10.34 -24.42
N GLU A 75 65.20 -10.33 -25.65
CA GLU A 75 64.26 -9.31 -26.11
C GLU A 75 62.87 -9.59 -25.50
N PRO A 76 62.04 -8.56 -25.24
CA PRO A 76 60.77 -8.73 -24.54
C PRO A 76 59.80 -9.58 -25.38
N ALA A 77 59.23 -10.61 -24.76
CA ALA A 77 58.19 -11.42 -25.38
C ALA A 77 57.00 -10.54 -25.81
N ALA A 78 56.73 -10.55 -27.11
CA ALA A 78 55.58 -9.92 -27.73
C ALA A 78 54.27 -10.55 -27.24
N LYS A 79 53.26 -9.71 -26.98
CA LYS A 79 51.89 -10.13 -26.67
C LYS A 79 51.29 -10.92 -27.86
N PRO A 80 50.37 -11.87 -27.62
CA PRO A 80 49.66 -12.53 -28.70
C PRO A 80 48.86 -11.51 -29.51
N VAL A 81 49.09 -11.48 -30.82
CA VAL A 81 48.35 -10.65 -31.77
C VAL A 81 47.03 -11.36 -32.09
N SER A 82 45.92 -10.83 -31.57
CA SER A 82 44.59 -11.16 -32.07
C SER A 82 44.42 -10.51 -33.45
N SER A 83 44.50 -11.30 -34.51
CA SER A 83 44.20 -10.86 -35.89
C SER A 83 42.69 -10.72 -36.08
N ALA A 84 42.13 -9.58 -35.69
CA ALA A 84 40.80 -9.19 -36.18
C ALA A 84 40.92 -8.78 -37.66
N PRO A 85 39.94 -9.12 -38.53
CA PRO A 85 39.93 -8.65 -39.91
C PRO A 85 39.93 -7.10 -39.94
N PRO A 86 40.67 -6.46 -40.87
CA PRO A 86 40.64 -5.01 -41.00
C PRO A 86 39.24 -4.54 -41.38
N ALA A 87 38.79 -3.43 -40.78
CA ALA A 87 37.49 -2.84 -41.07
C ALA A 87 37.36 -2.53 -42.59
N PRO A 88 36.16 -2.70 -43.19
CA PRO A 88 35.94 -2.42 -44.61
C PRO A 88 36.37 -0.99 -44.98
N ALA A 89 37.06 -0.83 -46.11
CA ALA A 89 37.53 0.48 -46.56
C ALA A 89 36.35 1.46 -46.78
N GLY A 90 36.42 2.64 -46.14
CA GLY A 90 35.40 3.68 -46.22
C GLY A 90 34.43 3.76 -45.03
N VAL A 91 34.59 2.91 -44.00
CA VAL A 91 33.75 2.93 -42.79
C VAL A 91 34.47 3.68 -41.66
N GLU A 92 33.84 4.73 -41.13
CA GLU A 92 34.32 5.44 -39.94
C GLU A 92 34.22 4.52 -38.72
N THR A 93 35.34 4.26 -38.03
CA THR A 93 35.37 3.45 -36.80
C THR A 93 35.56 4.34 -35.59
N LYS A 94 34.72 4.17 -34.57
CA LYS A 94 34.82 4.87 -33.29
C LYS A 94 35.15 3.88 -32.20
N ALA A 95 36.19 4.16 -31.41
CA ALA A 95 36.57 3.31 -30.29
C ALA A 95 35.48 3.31 -29.22
N ILE A 96 35.10 2.11 -28.77
CA ILE A 96 34.17 1.95 -27.64
C ILE A 96 34.95 2.21 -26.35
N ILE A 97 34.59 3.28 -25.64
CA ILE A 97 35.27 3.75 -24.42
C ILE A 97 34.31 3.88 -23.24
N GLY A 98 34.86 4.01 -22.03
CA GLY A 98 34.08 4.23 -20.81
C GLY A 98 33.13 3.07 -20.48
N PRO A 99 31.90 3.35 -20.00
CA PRO A 99 30.92 2.31 -19.63
C PRO A 99 30.58 1.33 -20.76
N ALA A 100 30.58 1.79 -22.02
CA ALA A 100 30.30 0.94 -23.17
C ALA A 100 31.39 -0.14 -23.38
N LYS A 101 32.65 0.17 -23.05
CA LYS A 101 33.74 -0.82 -23.06
C LYS A 101 33.48 -1.91 -22.02
N LYS A 102 32.94 -1.52 -20.86
CA LYS A 102 32.61 -2.49 -19.81
C LYS A 102 31.50 -3.44 -20.21
N ILE A 103 30.52 -2.96 -20.98
CA ILE A 103 29.49 -3.80 -21.60
C ILE A 103 30.15 -4.84 -22.51
N VAL A 104 31.10 -4.44 -23.37
CA VAL A 104 31.83 -5.38 -24.25
C VAL A 104 32.54 -6.46 -23.42
N GLU A 105 33.31 -6.08 -22.41
CA GLU A 105 33.99 -7.03 -21.53
C GLU A 105 33.02 -8.02 -20.86
N ASN A 106 31.88 -7.52 -20.36
CA ASN A 106 30.84 -8.34 -19.74
C ASN A 106 30.18 -9.29 -20.76
N MET A 107 29.94 -8.83 -22.00
CA MET A 107 29.37 -9.66 -23.07
C MET A 107 30.34 -10.76 -23.50
N GLU A 108 31.63 -10.44 -23.64
CA GLU A 108 32.67 -11.44 -23.93
C GLU A 108 32.76 -12.49 -22.82
N GLN A 109 32.73 -12.08 -21.55
CA GLN A 109 32.70 -13.01 -20.42
C GLN A 109 31.45 -13.90 -20.41
N SER A 110 30.28 -13.36 -20.78
CA SER A 110 29.03 -14.13 -20.82
C SER A 110 29.07 -15.32 -21.80
N LEU A 111 29.94 -15.30 -22.82
CA LEU A 111 30.11 -16.40 -23.77
C LEU A 111 30.59 -17.70 -23.09
N SER A 112 31.26 -17.57 -21.95
CA SER A 112 31.74 -18.70 -21.15
C SER A 112 30.71 -19.33 -20.23
N VAL A 113 29.51 -18.75 -20.12
CA VAL A 113 28.42 -19.22 -19.25
C VAL A 113 27.46 -20.08 -20.08
N PRO A 114 27.42 -21.41 -19.90
CA PRO A 114 26.48 -22.27 -20.60
C PRO A 114 25.08 -22.06 -20.03
N THR A 115 24.26 -21.29 -20.74
CA THR A 115 22.90 -20.98 -20.29
C THR A 115 21.87 -21.93 -20.87
N ALA A 116 20.86 -22.27 -20.07
CA ALA A 116 19.60 -22.81 -20.53
C ALA A 116 18.46 -21.86 -20.13
N THR A 117 17.31 -21.94 -20.82
CA THR A 117 16.17 -21.05 -20.57
C THR A 117 14.89 -21.86 -20.42
N SER A 118 14.13 -21.55 -19.37
CA SER A 118 12.78 -22.08 -19.13
C SER A 118 11.76 -20.96 -19.32
N PHE A 119 10.57 -21.32 -19.79
CA PHE A 119 9.46 -20.40 -20.06
C PHE A 119 8.23 -20.82 -19.26
N ARG A 120 7.43 -19.85 -18.82
CA ARG A 120 6.11 -20.09 -18.26
C ARG A 120 5.21 -18.89 -18.50
N ASP A 121 4.03 -19.14 -19.04
CA ASP A 121 2.98 -18.13 -19.11
C ASP A 121 2.24 -18.03 -17.78
N VAL A 122 1.99 -16.80 -17.35
CA VAL A 122 1.34 -16.48 -16.08
C VAL A 122 0.15 -15.56 -16.35
N PRO A 123 -1.05 -15.89 -15.83
CA PRO A 123 -2.19 -14.99 -15.93
C PRO A 123 -1.96 -13.75 -15.06
N VAL A 124 -2.32 -12.57 -15.59
CA VAL A 124 -2.06 -11.28 -14.94
C VAL A 124 -3.29 -10.72 -14.24
N LYS A 125 -4.48 -11.32 -14.43
CA LYS A 125 -5.75 -10.80 -13.89
C LYS A 125 -5.65 -10.42 -12.41
N LEU A 126 -5.32 -11.37 -11.53
CA LEU A 126 -5.26 -11.10 -10.09
C LEU A 126 -4.19 -10.07 -9.72
N LEU A 127 -3.02 -10.15 -10.38
CA LEU A 127 -1.93 -9.22 -10.20
C LEU A 127 -2.33 -7.79 -10.56
N GLU A 128 -3.05 -7.60 -11.67
CA GLU A 128 -3.58 -6.31 -12.11
C GLU A 128 -4.64 -5.77 -11.14
N GLU A 129 -5.57 -6.62 -10.70
CA GLU A 129 -6.64 -6.21 -9.78
C GLU A 129 -6.11 -5.79 -8.41
N ASN A 130 -5.28 -6.63 -7.79
CA ASN A 130 -4.72 -6.30 -6.48
C ASN A 130 -3.78 -5.10 -6.55
N ARG A 131 -3.00 -4.95 -7.63
CA ARG A 131 -2.19 -3.74 -7.85
C ARG A 131 -3.07 -2.48 -7.99
N ARG A 132 -4.24 -2.57 -8.62
CA ARG A 132 -5.18 -1.44 -8.73
C ARG A 132 -5.66 -1.01 -7.35
N VAL A 133 -6.13 -1.96 -6.54
CA VAL A 133 -6.59 -1.70 -5.15
C VAL A 133 -5.46 -1.10 -4.31
N ILE A 134 -4.26 -1.67 -4.36
CA ILE A 134 -3.08 -1.13 -3.66
C ILE A 134 -2.83 0.33 -4.04
N ASN A 135 -2.79 0.64 -5.34
CA ASN A 135 -2.48 2.00 -5.78
C ASN A 135 -3.58 3.01 -5.47
N GLU A 136 -4.84 2.58 -5.43
CA GLU A 136 -5.96 3.42 -4.98
C GLU A 136 -5.77 3.84 -3.51
N GLN A 137 -5.43 2.88 -2.65
CA GLN A 137 -5.21 3.11 -1.21
C GLN A 137 -3.92 3.89 -0.91
N LEU A 138 -2.82 3.61 -1.63
CA LEU A 138 -1.60 4.39 -1.45
C LEU A 138 -1.79 5.85 -1.91
N LYS A 139 -2.55 6.07 -2.99
CA LYS A 139 -2.86 7.41 -3.47
C LYS A 139 -3.70 8.20 -2.45
N SER A 140 -4.69 7.59 -1.81
CA SER A 140 -5.51 8.27 -0.79
C SER A 140 -4.68 8.68 0.44
N ARG A 141 -3.61 7.94 0.75
CA ARG A 141 -2.66 8.23 1.84
C ARG A 141 -1.48 9.11 1.42
N GLY A 142 -1.46 9.63 0.18
CA GLY A 142 -0.34 10.42 -0.34
C GLY A 142 0.98 9.63 -0.48
N LYS A 143 0.95 8.29 -0.42
CA LYS A 143 2.12 7.41 -0.57
C LYS A 143 2.40 7.15 -2.07
N GLY A 144 3.59 6.62 -2.37
CA GLY A 144 4.03 6.28 -3.74
C GLY A 144 3.22 5.16 -4.40
N LYS A 145 3.58 4.77 -5.63
CA LYS A 145 2.89 3.72 -6.39
C LYS A 145 3.61 2.38 -6.35
N VAL A 146 2.84 1.29 -6.41
CA VAL A 146 3.34 -0.07 -6.63
C VAL A 146 3.22 -0.44 -8.10
N SER A 147 4.35 -0.79 -8.71
CA SER A 147 4.45 -1.29 -10.08
C SER A 147 4.23 -2.80 -10.14
N PHE A 148 3.95 -3.34 -11.34
CA PHE A 148 3.97 -4.79 -11.56
C PHE A 148 5.33 -5.39 -11.18
N THR A 149 6.40 -4.71 -11.54
CA THR A 149 7.78 -5.13 -11.27
C THR A 149 8.06 -5.25 -9.78
N HIS A 150 7.50 -4.41 -8.91
CA HIS A 150 7.66 -4.56 -7.45
C HIS A 150 7.08 -5.88 -6.95
N LEU A 151 5.86 -6.23 -7.37
CA LEU A 151 5.18 -7.46 -6.95
C LEU A 151 5.85 -8.71 -7.53
N ILE A 152 6.28 -8.67 -8.79
CA ILE A 152 6.99 -9.77 -9.44
C ILE A 152 8.37 -9.96 -8.80
N ALA A 153 9.11 -8.87 -8.55
CA ALA A 153 10.39 -8.91 -7.86
C ALA A 153 10.25 -9.52 -6.46
N TRP A 154 9.20 -9.14 -5.73
CA TRP A 154 8.90 -9.73 -4.43
C TRP A 154 8.57 -11.21 -4.51
N ALA A 155 7.78 -11.63 -5.50
CA ALA A 155 7.50 -13.05 -5.75
C ALA A 155 8.78 -13.84 -6.09
N ILE A 156 9.74 -13.25 -6.81
CA ILE A 156 11.06 -13.83 -7.09
C ILE A 156 11.83 -14.03 -5.78
N VAL A 157 11.90 -13.01 -4.91
CA VAL A 157 12.58 -13.11 -3.61
C VAL A 157 11.96 -14.22 -2.75
N GLN A 158 10.63 -14.25 -2.63
CA GLN A 158 9.95 -15.29 -1.85
C GLN A 158 10.15 -16.68 -2.44
N SER A 159 10.15 -16.80 -3.77
CA SER A 159 10.44 -18.07 -4.45
C SER A 159 11.89 -18.51 -4.20
N ALA A 160 12.85 -17.59 -4.19
CA ALA A 160 14.27 -17.91 -4.00
C ALA A 160 14.59 -18.35 -2.57
N LYS A 161 13.77 -17.97 -1.59
CA LYS A 161 13.84 -18.51 -0.21
C LYS A 161 13.51 -20.00 -0.15
N GLU A 162 12.56 -20.47 -0.96
CA GLU A 162 12.16 -21.87 -1.01
C GLU A 162 13.00 -22.71 -1.99
N TYR A 163 13.52 -22.06 -3.03
CA TYR A 163 14.38 -22.67 -4.05
C TYR A 163 15.79 -22.07 -3.97
N PRO A 164 16.55 -22.28 -2.86
CA PRO A 164 17.87 -21.66 -2.67
C PRO A 164 18.88 -22.04 -3.76
N GLN A 165 18.70 -23.17 -4.43
CA GLN A 165 19.48 -23.57 -5.62
C GLN A 165 19.48 -22.51 -6.73
N MET A 166 18.38 -21.76 -6.88
CA MET A 166 18.26 -20.68 -7.86
C MET A 166 19.06 -19.43 -7.47
N ASN A 167 19.61 -19.37 -6.25
CA ASN A 167 20.48 -18.31 -5.77
C ASN A 167 21.97 -18.68 -5.85
N LYS A 168 22.31 -19.91 -6.26
CA LYS A 168 23.69 -20.42 -6.24
C LYS A 168 24.42 -20.12 -7.54
N GLY A 169 25.68 -19.72 -7.43
CA GLY A 169 26.53 -19.36 -8.58
C GLY A 169 27.48 -20.50 -8.99
N PHE A 170 28.21 -20.25 -10.07
CA PHE A 170 29.34 -21.09 -10.50
C PHE A 170 30.63 -20.28 -10.43
N ALA A 171 31.69 -20.89 -9.89
CA ALA A 171 33.04 -20.36 -9.95
C ALA A 171 34.06 -21.48 -10.09
N VAL A 172 35.25 -21.15 -10.57
CA VAL A 172 36.41 -22.04 -10.51
C VAL A 172 37.25 -21.59 -9.32
N VAL A 173 37.26 -22.40 -8.26
CA VAL A 173 38.02 -22.12 -7.04
C VAL A 173 39.19 -23.10 -7.00
N GLU A 174 40.41 -22.59 -6.90
CA GLU A 174 41.64 -23.40 -6.89
C GLU A 174 41.75 -24.37 -8.09
N GLY A 175 41.24 -23.96 -9.25
CA GLY A 175 41.25 -24.78 -10.47
C GLY A 175 40.12 -25.82 -10.56
N ALA A 176 39.30 -25.98 -9.51
CA ALA A 176 38.18 -26.91 -9.49
C ALA A 176 36.83 -26.21 -9.77
N PRO A 177 36.00 -26.74 -10.69
CA PRO A 177 34.61 -26.30 -10.86
C PRO A 177 33.84 -26.43 -9.55
N SER A 178 33.35 -25.31 -9.03
CA SER A 178 32.75 -25.21 -7.70
C SER A 178 31.41 -24.49 -7.75
N ARG A 179 30.47 -24.96 -6.92
CA ARG A 179 29.20 -24.28 -6.67
C ARG A 179 29.43 -23.20 -5.62
N VAL A 180 29.04 -21.97 -5.95
CA VAL A 180 29.10 -20.84 -5.01
C VAL A 180 27.80 -20.80 -4.23
N GLU A 181 27.91 -21.05 -2.93
CA GLU A 181 26.81 -20.87 -1.98
C GLU A 181 26.70 -19.38 -1.63
N ASN A 182 25.55 -18.77 -1.92
CA ASN A 182 25.28 -17.37 -1.61
C ASN A 182 24.30 -17.29 -0.44
N ASP A 183 24.75 -16.75 0.70
CA ASP A 183 23.95 -16.65 1.93
C ASP A 183 22.84 -15.59 1.89
N SER A 184 22.96 -14.61 1.00
CA SER A 184 21.98 -13.52 0.81
C SER A 184 21.38 -13.55 -0.58
N ILE A 185 20.12 -13.12 -0.69
CA ILE A 185 19.48 -12.85 -1.97
C ILE A 185 19.72 -11.38 -2.32
N ASN A 186 20.58 -11.13 -3.31
CA ASN A 186 20.87 -9.78 -3.80
C ASN A 186 20.22 -9.59 -5.16
N LEU A 187 19.01 -9.04 -5.19
CA LEU A 187 18.19 -8.96 -6.39
C LEU A 187 18.59 -7.75 -7.25
N GLY A 188 19.18 -8.02 -8.41
CA GLY A 188 19.47 -7.01 -9.44
C GLY A 188 18.20 -6.55 -10.16
N ILE A 189 18.02 -5.25 -10.33
CA ILE A 189 16.86 -4.65 -10.98
C ILE A 189 17.30 -3.87 -12.20
N ALA A 190 16.83 -4.26 -13.38
CA ALA A 190 17.14 -3.53 -14.60
C ALA A 190 16.36 -2.21 -14.66
N ILE A 191 17.09 -1.09 -14.69
CA ILE A 191 16.58 0.26 -14.76
C ILE A 191 17.05 0.87 -16.07
N ASP A 192 16.09 1.24 -16.90
CA ASP A 192 16.36 1.92 -18.16
C ASP A 192 16.39 3.44 -17.93
N ILE A 193 17.52 4.06 -18.28
CA ILE A 193 17.76 5.49 -18.11
C ILE A 193 17.90 6.13 -19.48
N GLU A 194 17.02 7.08 -19.77
CA GLU A 194 17.14 7.97 -20.92
C GLU A 194 18.05 9.16 -20.56
N LYS A 195 19.13 9.33 -21.33
CA LYS A 195 20.05 10.45 -21.18
C LYS A 195 19.54 11.67 -21.93
N LYS A 196 20.08 12.85 -21.60
CA LYS A 196 19.70 14.13 -22.22
C LYS A 196 19.91 14.19 -23.74
N ASP A 197 20.75 13.32 -24.29
CA ASP A 197 21.03 13.19 -25.73
C ASP A 197 20.07 12.22 -26.44
N GLY A 198 19.06 11.70 -25.74
CA GLY A 198 18.09 10.71 -26.26
C GLY A 198 18.63 9.27 -26.29
N SER A 199 19.89 9.03 -25.90
CA SER A 199 20.41 7.67 -25.78
C SER A 199 19.92 6.99 -24.50
N ARG A 200 19.67 5.68 -24.57
CA ARG A 200 19.23 4.87 -23.43
C ARG A 200 20.37 4.04 -22.88
N SER A 201 20.39 3.87 -21.56
CA SER A 201 21.38 3.07 -20.85
C SER A 201 20.68 2.21 -19.81
N LEU A 202 20.91 0.89 -19.90
CA LEU A 202 20.40 -0.06 -18.92
C LEU A 202 21.41 -0.23 -17.79
N LEU A 203 21.00 0.05 -16.56
CA LEU A 203 21.78 -0.20 -15.35
C LEU A 203 21.09 -1.27 -14.51
N VAL A 204 21.86 -2.14 -13.85
CA VAL A 204 21.33 -3.23 -13.02
C VAL A 204 21.92 -3.17 -11.62
N PRO A 205 21.58 -2.17 -10.79
CA PRO A 205 21.92 -2.20 -9.37
C PRO A 205 21.14 -3.31 -8.64
N ASN A 206 21.62 -3.73 -7.48
CA ASN A 206 20.97 -4.74 -6.65
C ASN A 206 20.46 -4.20 -5.31
N ILE A 207 19.39 -4.82 -4.84
CA ILE A 207 18.89 -4.68 -3.47
C ILE A 207 19.50 -5.84 -2.68
N LYS A 208 20.24 -5.53 -1.60
CA LYS A 208 21.00 -6.54 -0.85
C LYS A 208 20.17 -7.16 0.26
N GLY A 209 20.36 -8.45 0.53
CA GLY A 209 19.77 -9.14 1.68
C GLY A 209 18.23 -9.15 1.67
N CYS A 210 17.61 -9.30 0.49
CA CYS A 210 16.15 -9.22 0.34
C CYS A 210 15.40 -10.26 1.17
N GLU A 211 16.02 -11.38 1.54
CA GLU A 211 15.38 -12.47 2.28
C GLU A 211 14.90 -12.09 3.68
N ARG A 212 15.48 -11.02 4.25
CA ARG A 212 15.23 -10.50 5.61
C ARG A 212 14.28 -9.31 5.64
N MET A 213 13.84 -8.82 4.48
CA MET A 213 12.97 -7.66 4.38
C MET A 213 11.50 -8.06 4.54
N THR A 214 10.67 -7.12 4.96
CA THR A 214 9.22 -7.10 4.66
C THR A 214 9.00 -6.54 3.26
N PHE A 215 7.81 -6.70 2.67
CA PHE A 215 7.50 -6.07 1.37
C PHE A 215 7.63 -4.55 1.44
N ARG A 216 7.23 -3.93 2.57
CA ARG A 216 7.38 -2.48 2.77
C ARG A 216 8.84 -2.04 2.71
N GLN A 217 9.72 -2.72 3.46
CA GLN A 217 11.15 -2.44 3.43
C GLN A 217 11.76 -2.68 2.05
N PHE A 218 11.35 -3.76 1.38
CA PHE A 218 11.77 -4.07 0.02
C PHE A 218 11.33 -2.99 -0.99
N LEU A 219 10.08 -2.52 -0.90
CA LEU A 219 9.55 -1.45 -1.75
C LEU A 219 10.33 -0.15 -1.58
N ASP A 220 10.64 0.22 -0.34
CA ASP A 220 11.41 1.44 -0.04
C ASP A 220 12.85 1.32 -0.56
N ALA A 221 13.51 0.18 -0.32
CA ALA A 221 14.86 -0.09 -0.85
C ALA A 221 14.90 -0.13 -2.39
N TYR A 222 13.86 -0.68 -3.03
CA TYR A 222 13.71 -0.68 -4.48
C TYR A 222 13.62 0.76 -5.01
N ASN A 223 12.74 1.57 -4.43
CA ASN A 223 12.56 2.96 -4.85
C ASN A 223 13.82 3.80 -4.63
N GLU A 224 14.56 3.55 -3.56
CA GLU A 224 15.86 4.18 -3.31
C GLU A 224 16.86 3.87 -4.43
N GLN A 225 16.99 2.61 -4.83
CA GLN A 225 17.87 2.21 -5.94
C GLN A 225 17.45 2.84 -7.28
N VAL A 226 16.15 2.93 -7.54
CA VAL A 226 15.62 3.64 -8.73
C VAL A 226 15.95 5.13 -8.68
N ALA A 227 15.82 5.77 -7.52
CA ALA A 227 16.16 7.18 -7.34
C ALA A 227 17.67 7.42 -7.55
N LYS A 228 18.54 6.60 -6.93
CA LYS A 228 19.99 6.67 -7.13
C LYS A 228 20.37 6.50 -8.59
N ALA A 229 19.75 5.55 -9.30
CA ALA A 229 19.98 5.33 -10.72
C ALA A 229 19.66 6.58 -11.54
N ARG A 230 18.46 7.14 -11.37
CA ARG A 230 18.00 8.34 -12.10
C ARG A 230 18.83 9.59 -11.78
N ASP A 231 19.25 9.74 -10.53
CA ASP A 231 20.07 10.85 -10.07
C ASP A 231 21.56 10.69 -10.43
N GLY A 232 21.98 9.54 -10.97
CA GLY A 232 23.38 9.25 -11.28
C GLY A 232 24.26 9.07 -10.03
N LYS A 233 23.68 8.63 -8.91
CA LYS A 233 24.35 8.45 -7.60
C LYS A 233 24.67 6.98 -7.29
N LEU A 234 24.59 6.08 -8.26
CA LEU A 234 24.96 4.67 -8.07
C LEU A 234 26.47 4.52 -7.90
N GLU A 235 26.87 3.69 -6.95
CA GLU A 235 28.26 3.33 -6.68
C GLU A 235 28.58 1.94 -7.21
N ILE A 236 29.88 1.61 -7.31
CA ILE A 236 30.32 0.27 -7.75
C ILE A 236 29.73 -0.83 -6.84
N ALA A 237 29.60 -0.54 -5.55
CA ALA A 237 29.04 -1.47 -4.56
C ALA A 237 27.59 -1.85 -4.85
N ASP A 238 26.81 -1.00 -5.52
CA ASP A 238 25.42 -1.28 -5.89
C ASP A 238 25.31 -2.34 -7.00
N PHE A 239 26.37 -2.58 -7.78
CA PHE A 239 26.39 -3.59 -8.84
C PHE A 239 27.02 -4.92 -8.40
N GLN A 240 27.78 -4.91 -7.30
CA GLN A 240 28.54 -6.06 -6.84
C GLN A 240 27.68 -7.05 -6.07
N GLY A 241 27.95 -8.35 -6.28
CA GLY A 241 27.32 -9.43 -5.54
C GLY A 241 25.88 -9.74 -5.93
N THR A 242 25.42 -9.27 -7.10
CA THR A 242 24.10 -9.64 -7.63
C THR A 242 24.02 -11.16 -7.80
N THR A 243 22.97 -11.77 -7.26
CA THR A 243 22.76 -13.22 -7.37
C THR A 243 21.75 -13.53 -8.47
N ILE A 244 20.53 -13.00 -8.33
CA ILE A 244 19.45 -13.10 -9.31
C ILE A 244 19.18 -11.70 -9.85
N SER A 245 18.81 -11.55 -11.13
CA SER A 245 18.33 -10.26 -11.65
C SER A 245 16.97 -10.35 -12.33
N LEU A 246 16.23 -9.24 -12.30
CA LEU A 246 14.96 -9.04 -12.96
C LEU A 246 15.10 -7.98 -14.06
N THR A 247 14.67 -8.32 -15.27
CA THR A 247 14.59 -7.40 -16.41
C THR A 247 13.18 -7.37 -16.99
N ASN A 248 12.75 -6.20 -17.47
CA ASN A 248 11.38 -5.99 -17.95
C ASN A 248 11.32 -5.44 -19.39
N PRO A 249 11.65 -6.26 -20.40
CA PRO A 249 11.52 -5.87 -21.80
C PRO A 249 10.04 -5.77 -22.25
N GLY A 250 9.09 -6.28 -21.46
CA GLY A 250 7.66 -6.19 -21.75
C GLY A 250 7.13 -4.76 -21.93
N THR A 251 7.77 -3.76 -21.31
CA THR A 251 7.36 -2.35 -21.45
C THR A 251 7.50 -1.80 -22.88
N ILE A 252 8.26 -2.48 -23.74
CA ILE A 252 8.46 -2.14 -25.15
C ILE A 252 7.81 -3.16 -26.11
N GLY A 253 6.85 -3.95 -25.63
CA GLY A 253 6.11 -4.93 -26.44
C GLY A 253 6.85 -6.24 -26.70
N THR A 254 7.94 -6.52 -25.98
CA THR A 254 8.66 -7.79 -26.13
C THR A 254 7.94 -8.90 -25.38
N VAL A 255 7.45 -9.92 -26.10
CA VAL A 255 6.70 -11.05 -25.51
C VAL A 255 7.59 -11.93 -24.62
N ALA A 256 8.82 -12.22 -25.04
CA ALA A 256 9.77 -13.00 -24.25
C ALA A 256 11.20 -12.56 -24.57
N SER A 257 12.11 -12.72 -23.60
CA SER A 257 13.52 -12.39 -23.77
C SER A 257 14.40 -13.47 -23.14
N ASN A 258 15.50 -13.79 -23.83
CA ASN A 258 16.55 -14.70 -23.34
C ASN A 258 17.80 -13.86 -23.05
N PRO A 259 17.83 -13.16 -21.90
CA PRO A 259 18.95 -12.29 -21.57
C PRO A 259 20.24 -13.10 -21.40
N ARG A 260 21.37 -12.48 -21.73
CA ARG A 260 22.70 -13.09 -21.54
C ARG A 260 23.06 -13.06 -20.05
N LEU A 261 23.24 -14.24 -19.44
CA LEU A 261 23.59 -14.37 -18.03
C LEU A 261 25.04 -13.90 -17.79
N MET A 262 25.24 -13.06 -16.78
CA MET A 262 26.56 -12.57 -16.40
C MET A 262 27.27 -13.60 -15.52
N ALA A 263 28.60 -13.72 -15.68
CA ALA A 263 29.40 -14.60 -14.83
C ALA A 263 29.22 -14.21 -13.34
N GLY A 264 29.02 -15.23 -12.49
CA GLY A 264 28.76 -15.06 -11.05
C GLY A 264 27.28 -14.93 -10.67
N GLN A 265 26.38 -14.57 -11.60
CA GLN A 265 24.94 -14.62 -11.36
C GLN A 265 24.38 -16.04 -11.57
N SER A 266 23.35 -16.38 -10.82
CA SER A 266 22.68 -17.68 -10.91
C SER A 266 21.65 -17.72 -12.03
N ALA A 267 20.79 -16.70 -12.10
CA ALA A 267 19.72 -16.58 -13.09
C ALA A 267 19.32 -15.13 -13.38
N ILE A 268 18.81 -14.90 -14.59
CA ILE A 268 18.09 -13.69 -14.97
C ILE A 268 16.64 -14.07 -15.27
N ILE A 269 15.71 -13.42 -14.58
CA ILE A 269 14.28 -13.51 -14.83
C ILE A 269 13.87 -12.35 -15.72
N ALA A 270 13.20 -12.63 -16.84
CA ALA A 270 12.64 -11.59 -17.69
C ALA A 270 11.10 -11.63 -17.70
N THR A 271 10.48 -10.46 -17.66
CA THR A 271 9.03 -10.28 -17.79
C THR A 271 8.68 -9.81 -19.19
N GLY A 272 7.83 -10.59 -19.86
CA GLY A 272 7.24 -10.27 -21.15
C GLY A 272 6.19 -9.16 -21.10
N ALA A 273 5.69 -8.79 -22.27
CA ALA A 273 4.58 -7.86 -22.42
C ALA A 273 3.30 -8.43 -21.77
N ILE A 274 2.49 -7.55 -21.17
CA ILE A 274 1.20 -7.92 -20.57
C ILE A 274 0.12 -7.68 -21.63
N GLU A 275 -0.26 -8.75 -22.33
CA GLU A 275 -1.19 -8.69 -23.45
C GLU A 275 -2.19 -9.85 -23.38
N TYR A 276 -3.30 -9.74 -24.12
CA TYR A 276 -4.16 -10.90 -24.33
C TYR A 276 -3.44 -11.93 -25.22
N PRO A 277 -3.74 -13.23 -25.06
CA PRO A 277 -3.26 -14.24 -25.99
C PRO A 277 -3.58 -13.86 -27.44
N ALA A 278 -2.71 -14.24 -28.38
CA ALA A 278 -2.72 -13.75 -29.75
C ALA A 278 -4.09 -13.91 -30.44
N GLU A 279 -4.74 -15.05 -30.23
CA GLU A 279 -6.08 -15.39 -30.72
C GLU A 279 -7.21 -14.47 -30.22
N TYR A 280 -6.98 -13.69 -29.17
CA TYR A 280 -7.97 -12.86 -28.50
C TYR A 280 -7.70 -11.35 -28.57
N GLN A 281 -6.56 -10.92 -29.12
CA GLN A 281 -6.12 -9.51 -29.11
C GLN A 281 -7.08 -8.53 -29.82
N ALA A 282 -7.86 -9.01 -30.79
CA ALA A 282 -8.82 -8.21 -31.54
C ALA A 282 -10.28 -8.37 -31.06
N MET A 283 -10.53 -9.10 -29.97
CA MET A 283 -11.87 -9.20 -29.39
C MET A 283 -12.22 -7.95 -28.59
N THR A 284 -13.50 -7.62 -28.53
CA THR A 284 -13.99 -6.53 -27.67
C THR A 284 -13.84 -6.89 -26.20
N GLU A 285 -13.61 -5.90 -25.33
CA GLU A 285 -13.50 -6.11 -23.88
C GLU A 285 -14.76 -6.78 -23.29
N ALA A 286 -15.94 -6.40 -23.80
CA ALA A 286 -17.21 -7.03 -23.41
C ALA A 286 -17.23 -8.52 -23.75
N ALA A 287 -16.76 -8.92 -24.94
CA ALA A 287 -16.70 -10.33 -25.30
C ALA A 287 -15.69 -11.09 -24.44
N LEU A 288 -14.49 -10.53 -24.24
CA LEU A 288 -13.44 -11.12 -23.39
C LEU A 288 -13.92 -11.36 -21.95
N SER A 289 -14.64 -10.39 -21.37
CA SER A 289 -15.25 -10.47 -20.04
C SER A 289 -16.33 -11.57 -19.95
N GLN A 290 -17.13 -11.73 -21.01
CA GLN A 290 -18.13 -12.80 -21.06
C GLN A 290 -17.50 -14.19 -21.05
N ILE A 291 -16.43 -14.40 -21.81
CA ILE A 291 -15.73 -15.71 -21.87
C ILE A 291 -14.63 -15.89 -20.82
N GLY A 292 -14.40 -14.91 -19.94
CA GLY A 292 -13.44 -15.02 -18.83
C GLY A 292 -11.97 -15.03 -19.27
N ILE A 293 -11.61 -14.31 -20.33
CA ILE A 293 -10.22 -14.27 -20.83
C ILE A 293 -9.44 -13.14 -20.14
N SER A 294 -8.24 -13.47 -19.63
CA SER A 294 -7.33 -12.50 -19.02
C SER A 294 -6.08 -12.25 -19.87
N LYS A 295 -5.42 -11.12 -19.60
CA LYS A 295 -4.06 -10.88 -20.10
C LYS A 295 -3.09 -11.86 -19.46
N THR A 296 -2.07 -12.23 -20.22
CA THR A 296 -0.98 -13.10 -19.78
C THR A 296 0.35 -12.38 -19.89
N MET A 297 1.34 -12.87 -19.16
CA MET A 297 2.74 -12.45 -19.27
C MET A 297 3.62 -13.70 -19.29
N THR A 298 4.53 -13.77 -20.25
CA THR A 298 5.55 -14.81 -20.27
C THR A 298 6.68 -14.44 -19.31
N LEU A 299 6.98 -15.34 -18.37
CA LEU A 299 8.18 -15.29 -17.55
C LEU A 299 9.23 -16.21 -18.17
N THR A 300 10.44 -15.68 -18.33
CA THR A 300 11.60 -16.49 -18.72
C THR A 300 12.60 -16.54 -17.57
N SER A 301 13.26 -17.69 -17.43
CA SER A 301 14.37 -17.88 -16.50
C SER A 301 15.56 -18.38 -17.30
N THR A 302 16.55 -17.52 -17.52
CA THR A 302 17.84 -17.91 -18.11
C THR A 302 18.83 -18.16 -16.98
N TYR A 303 19.35 -19.38 -16.88
CA TYR A 303 20.15 -19.85 -15.75
C TYR A 303 21.42 -20.57 -16.21
N ASP A 304 22.42 -20.65 -15.33
CA ASP A 304 23.65 -21.40 -15.58
C ASP A 304 23.39 -22.90 -15.43
N HIS A 305 23.39 -23.61 -16.57
CA HIS A 305 23.02 -25.03 -16.62
C HIS A 305 24.08 -25.94 -15.98
N ARG A 306 25.24 -25.40 -15.59
CA ARG A 306 26.26 -26.15 -14.83
C ARG A 306 25.84 -26.41 -13.38
N VAL A 307 25.04 -25.51 -12.79
CA VAL A 307 24.71 -25.54 -11.35
C VAL A 307 23.21 -25.55 -11.04
N ILE A 308 22.37 -25.25 -12.04
CA ILE A 308 20.91 -25.26 -11.95
C ILE A 308 20.37 -26.21 -13.00
N GLN A 309 19.49 -27.12 -12.62
CA GLN A 309 18.81 -28.05 -13.52
C GLN A 309 17.54 -27.44 -14.11
N GLY A 310 17.15 -27.86 -15.32
CA GLY A 310 15.93 -27.35 -15.96
C GLY A 310 14.63 -27.61 -15.18
N ALA A 311 14.57 -28.72 -14.43
CA ALA A 311 13.46 -28.98 -13.52
C ALA A 311 13.39 -27.96 -12.38
N GLU A 312 14.53 -27.56 -11.80
CA GLU A 312 14.60 -26.58 -10.71
C GLU A 312 14.14 -25.20 -11.20
N SER A 313 14.61 -24.77 -12.37
CA SER A 313 14.15 -23.52 -13.01
C SER A 313 12.65 -23.55 -13.33
N GLY A 314 12.15 -24.68 -13.81
CA GLY A 314 10.72 -24.89 -14.06
C GLY A 314 9.87 -24.80 -12.79
N PHE A 315 10.29 -25.43 -11.69
CA PHE A 315 9.61 -25.34 -10.39
C PHE A 315 9.69 -23.94 -9.79
N PHE A 316 10.81 -23.24 -9.98
CA PHE A 316 10.97 -21.84 -9.57
C PHE A 316 9.97 -20.92 -10.25
N LEU A 317 9.84 -21.00 -11.59
CA LEU A 317 8.81 -20.26 -12.32
C LEU A 317 7.39 -20.67 -11.91
N ALA A 318 7.16 -21.96 -11.62
CA ALA A 318 5.88 -22.44 -11.12
C ALA A 318 5.54 -21.84 -9.75
N LYS A 319 6.53 -21.66 -8.87
CA LYS A 319 6.37 -21.02 -7.57
C LYS A 319 6.02 -19.54 -7.73
N ILE A 320 6.74 -18.81 -8.59
CA ILE A 320 6.41 -17.40 -8.89
C ILE A 320 4.97 -17.30 -9.40
N HIS A 321 4.56 -18.16 -10.33
CA HIS A 321 3.17 -18.21 -10.81
C HIS A 321 2.20 -18.39 -9.63
N LYS A 322 2.39 -19.39 -8.76
CA LYS A 322 1.52 -19.66 -7.60
C LYS A 322 1.34 -18.42 -6.71
N LEU A 323 2.44 -17.71 -6.43
CA LEU A 323 2.41 -16.48 -5.63
C LEU A 323 1.65 -15.36 -6.35
N LEU A 324 1.89 -15.16 -7.65
CA LEU A 324 1.22 -14.11 -8.43
C LEU A 324 -0.28 -14.35 -8.61
N VAL A 325 -0.75 -15.60 -8.55
CA VAL A 325 -2.18 -15.95 -8.47
C VAL A 325 -2.70 -16.04 -7.03
N GLY A 326 -1.94 -15.53 -6.05
CA GLY A 326 -2.40 -15.27 -4.69
C GLY A 326 -2.35 -16.46 -3.74
N GLN A 327 -1.74 -17.59 -4.13
CA GLN A 327 -1.56 -18.71 -3.21
C GLN A 327 -0.61 -18.33 -2.07
N GLU A 328 -0.69 -19.10 -0.96
CA GLU A 328 0.16 -18.92 0.24
C GLU A 328 0.04 -17.55 0.93
N GLY A 329 -1.12 -16.92 0.74
CA GLY A 329 -1.44 -15.61 1.30
C GLY A 329 -0.51 -14.50 0.81
N PHE A 330 -0.02 -14.60 -0.44
CA PHE A 330 0.92 -13.62 -0.99
C PHE A 330 0.37 -12.19 -0.92
N TYR A 331 -0.86 -11.96 -1.40
CA TYR A 331 -1.48 -10.64 -1.35
C TYR A 331 -1.94 -10.25 0.05
N ASP A 332 -2.32 -11.20 0.92
CA ASP A 332 -2.66 -10.89 2.31
C ASP A 332 -1.48 -10.26 3.04
N LYS A 333 -0.29 -10.87 2.89
CA LYS A 333 0.96 -10.34 3.48
C LYS A 333 1.30 -8.98 2.90
N VAL A 334 1.21 -8.82 1.58
CA VAL A 334 1.48 -7.54 0.91
C VAL A 334 0.51 -6.45 1.37
N PHE A 335 -0.78 -6.76 1.50
CA PHE A 335 -1.79 -5.80 1.94
C PHE A 335 -1.59 -5.41 3.40
N ALA A 336 -1.35 -6.40 4.28
CA ALA A 336 -1.06 -6.17 5.69
C ALA A 336 0.20 -5.30 5.89
N GLU A 337 1.29 -5.59 5.17
CA GLU A 337 2.54 -4.80 5.26
C GLU A 337 2.41 -3.39 4.64
N LEU A 338 1.38 -3.16 3.83
CA LEU A 338 1.02 -1.83 3.31
C LEU A 338 -0.10 -1.16 4.12
N GLU A 339 -0.52 -1.76 5.25
CA GLU A 339 -1.57 -1.24 6.14
C GLU A 339 -2.93 -1.13 5.41
N ILE A 340 -3.21 -1.96 4.41
CA ILE A 340 -4.45 -1.90 3.61
C ILE A 340 -5.52 -2.77 4.27
N LYS A 341 -6.60 -2.14 4.76
CA LYS A 341 -7.71 -2.84 5.44
C LYS A 341 -8.67 -3.58 4.51
N ILE A 342 -8.77 -3.15 3.25
CA ILE A 342 -9.65 -3.82 2.28
C ILE A 342 -9.03 -5.17 1.92
N PRO A 343 -9.76 -6.30 2.00
CA PRO A 343 -9.21 -7.60 1.66
C PRO A 343 -8.76 -7.65 0.20
N PRO A 344 -7.67 -8.37 -0.12
CA PRO A 344 -7.23 -8.57 -1.48
C PRO A 344 -8.26 -9.40 -2.26
N MET A 345 -8.36 -9.14 -3.56
CA MET A 345 -9.11 -10.02 -4.47
C MET A 345 -8.48 -11.42 -4.46
N ARG A 346 -9.30 -12.46 -4.64
CA ARG A 346 -8.87 -13.86 -4.68
C ARG A 346 -8.93 -14.45 -6.08
N TRP A 347 -8.03 -15.38 -6.37
CA TRP A 347 -8.19 -16.22 -7.56
C TRP A 347 -9.27 -17.26 -7.32
N SER A 348 -10.24 -17.33 -8.21
CA SER A 348 -11.33 -18.31 -8.16
C SER A 348 -11.66 -18.79 -9.57
N GLU A 349 -12.32 -19.94 -9.68
CA GLU A 349 -12.86 -20.41 -10.96
C GLU A 349 -13.99 -19.49 -11.43
N ASP A 350 -14.12 -19.27 -12.74
CA ASP A 350 -15.24 -18.52 -13.29
C ASP A 350 -16.46 -19.41 -13.41
N PHE A 351 -17.58 -18.94 -12.87
CA PHE A 351 -18.89 -19.54 -13.10
C PHE A 351 -19.76 -18.56 -13.87
N ASN A 352 -19.76 -18.59 -15.20
CA ASN A 352 -20.64 -17.75 -16.02
C ASN A 352 -21.82 -18.55 -16.60
N PRO A 353 -23.03 -18.46 -16.01
CA PRO A 353 -24.19 -19.18 -16.52
C PRO A 353 -24.55 -18.84 -17.98
N ALA A 354 -24.15 -17.66 -18.48
CA ALA A 354 -24.42 -17.24 -19.85
C ALA A 354 -23.69 -18.08 -20.92
N LEU A 355 -22.58 -18.74 -20.58
CA LEU A 355 -21.77 -19.51 -21.54
C LEU A 355 -22.22 -20.98 -21.69
N PHE A 356 -22.89 -21.54 -20.69
CA PHE A 356 -23.05 -23.00 -20.59
C PHE A 356 -24.33 -23.56 -21.23
N GLY A 357 -25.18 -22.72 -21.84
CA GLY A 357 -26.40 -23.14 -22.52
C GLY A 357 -27.46 -23.77 -21.60
N GLY A 358 -28.73 -23.68 -21.97
CA GLY A 358 -29.88 -24.13 -21.18
C GLY A 358 -30.52 -23.02 -20.35
N ASP A 359 -31.70 -23.30 -19.77
CA ASP A 359 -32.57 -22.37 -19.04
C ASP A 359 -32.00 -22.00 -17.65
N ARG A 360 -30.73 -21.56 -17.60
CA ARG A 360 -30.00 -21.13 -16.39
C ARG A 360 -30.32 -19.69 -16.00
N ILE A 361 -31.51 -19.21 -16.39
CA ILE A 361 -32.06 -17.90 -16.01
C ILE A 361 -32.04 -17.74 -14.49
N ALA A 362 -32.29 -18.82 -13.75
CA ALA A 362 -32.21 -18.85 -12.30
C ALA A 362 -30.82 -18.46 -11.77
N GLU A 363 -29.74 -19.07 -12.28
CA GLU A 363 -28.35 -18.78 -11.85
C GLU A 363 -27.91 -17.35 -12.20
N GLN A 364 -28.33 -16.83 -13.36
CA GLN A 364 -28.08 -15.43 -13.73
C GLN A 364 -28.82 -14.47 -12.79
N THR A 365 -30.08 -14.80 -12.47
CA THR A 365 -30.91 -14.01 -11.55
C THR A 365 -30.34 -14.03 -10.14
N GLU A 366 -29.79 -15.17 -9.69
CA GLU A 366 -29.12 -15.31 -8.41
C GLU A 366 -27.87 -14.42 -8.33
N LYS A 367 -26.98 -14.47 -9.34
CA LYS A 367 -25.82 -13.56 -9.41
C LYS A 367 -26.23 -12.09 -9.38
N GLN A 368 -27.27 -11.72 -10.13
CA GLN A 368 -27.81 -10.37 -10.12
C GLN A 368 -28.37 -9.97 -8.74
N ALA A 369 -29.07 -10.87 -8.05
CA ALA A 369 -29.57 -10.63 -6.69
C ALA A 369 -28.41 -10.42 -5.70
N ASN A 370 -27.35 -11.22 -5.83
CA ASN A 370 -26.16 -11.13 -4.98
C ASN A 370 -25.42 -9.79 -5.13
N VAL A 371 -25.38 -9.20 -6.33
CA VAL A 371 -24.84 -7.84 -6.51
C VAL A 371 -25.66 -6.78 -5.78
N LEU A 372 -26.99 -6.91 -5.75
CA LEU A 372 -27.83 -6.00 -4.97
C LEU A 372 -27.64 -6.20 -3.45
N GLN A 373 -27.44 -7.44 -3.00
CA GLN A 373 -27.09 -7.74 -1.61
C GLN A 373 -25.73 -7.15 -1.23
N LEU A 374 -24.72 -7.28 -2.09
CA LEU A 374 -23.39 -6.66 -1.92
C LEU A 374 -23.50 -5.14 -1.76
N ILE A 375 -24.25 -4.46 -2.62
CA ILE A 375 -24.50 -3.00 -2.50
C ILE A 375 -25.14 -2.66 -1.15
N ASN A 376 -26.11 -3.46 -0.68
CA ASN A 376 -26.73 -3.24 0.63
C ASN A 376 -25.77 -3.54 1.79
N ALA A 377 -24.91 -4.54 1.66
CA ALA A 377 -23.91 -4.91 2.66
C ALA A 377 -22.90 -3.78 2.87
N TYR A 378 -22.32 -3.22 1.80
CA TYR A 378 -21.42 -2.05 1.90
C TYR A 378 -22.10 -0.83 2.52
N ARG A 379 -23.37 -0.56 2.18
CA ARG A 379 -24.12 0.54 2.80
C ARG A 379 -24.33 0.36 4.31
N THR A 380 -24.34 -0.88 4.77
CA THR A 380 -24.65 -1.24 6.16
C THR A 380 -23.39 -1.42 7.00
N ARG A 381 -22.32 -1.97 6.41
CA ARG A 381 -21.11 -2.40 7.14
C ARG A 381 -19.81 -1.86 6.54
N GLY A 382 -19.87 -1.07 5.47
CA GLY A 382 -18.67 -0.54 4.81
C GLY A 382 -17.80 0.29 5.76
N HIS A 383 -18.41 0.94 6.76
CA HIS A 383 -17.74 1.68 7.83
C HIS A 383 -16.75 0.83 8.65
N LEU A 384 -16.93 -0.51 8.71
CA LEU A 384 -15.99 -1.42 9.37
C LEU A 384 -14.67 -1.56 8.60
N LEU A 385 -14.69 -1.35 7.28
CA LEU A 385 -13.49 -1.37 6.42
C LEU A 385 -12.92 0.03 6.17
N ALA A 386 -13.51 1.07 6.76
CA ALA A 386 -13.06 2.44 6.55
C ALA A 386 -11.68 2.68 7.18
N ASP A 387 -10.85 3.46 6.49
CA ASP A 387 -9.52 3.87 6.92
C ASP A 387 -9.62 5.05 7.91
N ILE A 388 -10.27 4.81 9.04
CA ILE A 388 -10.59 5.83 10.07
C ILE A 388 -9.55 5.94 11.18
N ASP A 389 -8.74 4.92 11.41
CA ASP A 389 -7.77 4.90 12.51
C ASP A 389 -6.38 5.33 12.03
N PRO A 390 -5.84 6.48 12.48
CA PRO A 390 -4.51 6.95 12.08
C PRO A 390 -3.36 6.11 12.64
N LEU A 391 -3.58 5.32 13.70
CA LEU A 391 -2.57 4.43 14.26
C LEU A 391 -2.56 3.02 13.63
N ASP A 392 -3.59 2.70 12.84
CA ASP A 392 -3.82 1.37 12.26
C ASP A 392 -3.81 0.23 13.30
N MET A 393 -4.26 0.51 14.52
CA MET A 393 -4.25 -0.42 15.66
C MET A 393 -5.52 -1.26 15.76
N ALA A 394 -6.63 -0.84 15.13
CA ALA A 394 -7.90 -1.56 15.16
C ALA A 394 -8.08 -2.49 13.92
N PRO A 395 -7.89 -3.82 14.06
CA PRO A 395 -8.08 -4.78 12.98
C PRO A 395 -9.56 -5.22 12.90
N TYR A 396 -10.42 -4.37 12.34
CA TYR A 396 -11.75 -4.84 11.97
C TYR A 396 -11.69 -5.49 10.59
N SER A 397 -11.76 -6.82 10.55
CA SER A 397 -12.05 -7.54 9.30
C SER A 397 -13.56 -7.55 9.07
N ALA A 398 -13.96 -7.29 7.83
CA ALA A 398 -15.34 -7.50 7.39
C ALA A 398 -15.34 -8.59 6.32
N GLU A 399 -15.05 -9.83 6.74
CA GLU A 399 -15.04 -11.00 5.85
C GLU A 399 -16.35 -11.11 5.05
N GLU A 400 -17.48 -10.73 5.66
CA GLU A 400 -18.79 -10.67 4.99
C GLU A 400 -18.86 -9.75 3.75
N LEU A 401 -17.89 -8.86 3.54
CA LEU A 401 -17.82 -7.97 2.37
C LEU A 401 -16.90 -8.50 1.25
N GLU A 402 -16.31 -9.69 1.43
CA GLU A 402 -15.57 -10.42 0.39
C GLU A 402 -16.52 -10.89 -0.72
N LEU A 403 -16.04 -10.90 -1.98
CA LEU A 403 -16.88 -11.19 -3.15
C LEU A 403 -17.39 -12.63 -3.16
N GLU A 404 -16.57 -13.52 -2.63
CA GLU A 404 -16.78 -14.96 -2.55
C GLU A 404 -18.04 -15.28 -1.74
N ASN A 405 -18.33 -14.48 -0.70
CA ASN A 405 -19.54 -14.60 0.12
C ASN A 405 -20.83 -14.23 -0.63
N PHE A 406 -20.72 -13.63 -1.82
CA PHE A 406 -21.82 -13.32 -2.71
C PHE A 406 -21.83 -14.21 -3.97
N GLY A 407 -21.00 -15.28 -4.01
CA GLY A 407 -20.86 -16.12 -5.21
C GLY A 407 -20.33 -15.34 -6.43
N LEU A 408 -19.63 -14.24 -6.18
CA LEU A 408 -19.00 -13.39 -7.20
C LEU A 408 -17.50 -13.66 -7.22
N THR A 409 -16.91 -13.46 -8.39
CA THR A 409 -15.50 -13.79 -8.65
C THR A 409 -14.78 -12.63 -9.30
N ILE A 410 -13.45 -12.70 -9.37
CA ILE A 410 -12.64 -11.71 -10.11
C ILE A 410 -13.00 -11.62 -11.60
N TRP A 411 -13.64 -12.65 -12.15
CA TRP A 411 -14.07 -12.72 -13.54
C TRP A 411 -15.36 -11.94 -13.79
N ASP A 412 -16.15 -11.68 -12.74
CA ASP A 412 -17.37 -10.89 -12.82
C ASP A 412 -17.09 -9.38 -12.82
N LEU A 413 -15.88 -8.94 -12.47
CA LEU A 413 -15.51 -7.53 -12.33
C LEU A 413 -15.85 -6.68 -13.56
N ASP A 414 -15.65 -7.23 -14.76
CA ASP A 414 -15.85 -6.51 -16.01
C ASP A 414 -17.21 -6.85 -16.66
N ARG A 415 -18.12 -7.48 -15.92
CA ARG A 415 -19.49 -7.81 -16.36
C ARG A 415 -20.48 -6.79 -15.82
N GLU A 416 -21.51 -6.51 -16.59
CA GLU A 416 -22.55 -5.54 -16.24
C GLU A 416 -23.64 -6.14 -15.37
N PHE A 417 -24.08 -5.38 -14.37
CA PHE A 417 -25.16 -5.72 -13.48
C PHE A 417 -26.10 -4.54 -13.27
N ILE A 418 -27.37 -4.82 -13.02
CA ILE A 418 -28.36 -3.83 -12.59
C ILE A 418 -27.99 -3.36 -11.18
N THR A 419 -27.99 -2.05 -10.97
CA THR A 419 -27.47 -1.45 -9.73
C THR A 419 -28.55 -0.97 -8.76
N GLY A 420 -29.82 -0.97 -9.20
CA GLY A 420 -30.92 -0.34 -8.46
C GLY A 420 -30.78 1.19 -8.36
N GLY A 421 -30.11 1.84 -9.31
CA GLY A 421 -29.89 3.29 -9.35
C GLY A 421 -28.67 3.77 -8.56
N LEU A 422 -27.70 2.88 -8.29
CA LEU A 422 -26.43 3.28 -7.69
C LEU A 422 -25.78 4.36 -8.57
N HIS A 423 -25.41 5.48 -7.96
CA HIS A 423 -24.80 6.62 -8.66
C HIS A 423 -25.66 7.16 -9.84
N GLY A 424 -26.98 6.91 -9.82
CA GLY A 424 -27.91 7.37 -10.87
C GLY A 424 -27.94 6.51 -12.13
N GLU A 425 -27.10 5.47 -12.21
CA GLU A 425 -26.99 4.60 -13.36
C GLU A 425 -27.84 3.34 -13.21
N LYS A 426 -28.44 2.85 -14.28
CA LYS A 426 -29.26 1.62 -14.24
C LYS A 426 -28.41 0.36 -14.19
N THR A 427 -27.32 0.36 -14.95
CA THR A 427 -26.39 -0.77 -15.11
C THR A 427 -24.95 -0.27 -15.00
N LEU A 428 -24.09 -1.04 -14.35
CA LEU A 428 -22.65 -0.76 -14.23
C LEU A 428 -21.88 -2.08 -14.19
N THR A 429 -20.59 -2.03 -14.52
CA THR A 429 -19.71 -3.19 -14.28
C THR A 429 -19.53 -3.42 -12.77
N LEU A 430 -19.36 -4.68 -12.34
CA LEU A 430 -19.12 -4.98 -10.92
C LEU A 430 -17.90 -4.23 -10.37
N ARG A 431 -16.84 -4.08 -11.17
CA ARG A 431 -15.68 -3.24 -10.87
C ARG A 431 -16.12 -1.83 -10.49
N ARG A 432 -16.92 -1.20 -11.34
CA ARG A 432 -17.35 0.18 -11.11
C ARG A 432 -18.25 0.30 -9.88
N ILE A 433 -19.10 -0.71 -9.65
CA ILE A 433 -19.92 -0.81 -8.43
C ILE A 433 -19.02 -0.83 -7.20
N LEU A 434 -18.00 -1.69 -7.15
CA LEU A 434 -17.05 -1.79 -6.03
C LEU A 434 -16.25 -0.51 -5.81
N GLU A 435 -15.75 0.12 -6.89
CA GLU A 435 -15.05 1.41 -6.81
C GLU A 435 -15.94 2.49 -6.15
N ILE A 436 -17.22 2.58 -6.55
CA ILE A 436 -18.16 3.54 -5.97
C ILE A 436 -18.41 3.22 -4.48
N LEU A 437 -18.66 1.95 -4.15
CA LEU A 437 -18.97 1.54 -2.78
C LEU A 437 -17.77 1.77 -1.83
N ARG A 438 -16.55 1.43 -2.26
CA ARG A 438 -15.33 1.64 -1.47
C ARG A 438 -15.05 3.12 -1.24
N ARG A 439 -15.20 3.96 -2.27
CA ARG A 439 -15.05 5.42 -2.12
C ARG A 439 -16.13 6.03 -1.22
N ALA A 440 -17.34 5.50 -1.28
CA ALA A 440 -18.46 5.99 -0.47
C ALA A 440 -18.37 5.61 1.01
N TYR A 441 -17.93 4.39 1.34
CA TYR A 441 -18.12 3.82 2.68
C TYR A 441 -16.85 3.29 3.35
N CYS A 442 -15.75 3.13 2.61
CA CYS A 442 -14.50 2.54 3.10
C CYS A 442 -13.29 3.49 2.96
N GLY A 443 -13.54 4.79 2.78
CA GLY A 443 -12.49 5.81 2.69
C GLY A 443 -12.05 6.29 4.08
N LYS A 444 -11.67 7.57 4.16
CA LYS A 444 -11.29 8.25 5.42
C LYS A 444 -12.48 8.61 6.32
N VAL A 445 -13.68 8.24 5.90
CA VAL A 445 -14.93 8.40 6.65
C VAL A 445 -15.71 7.09 6.60
N GLY A 446 -16.04 6.53 7.76
CA GLY A 446 -17.05 5.50 7.93
C GLY A 446 -18.40 6.15 8.25
N THR A 447 -19.50 5.65 7.68
CA THR A 447 -20.84 6.24 7.92
C THR A 447 -21.85 5.19 8.35
N GLU A 448 -22.46 5.41 9.51
CA GLU A 448 -23.59 4.63 10.01
C GLU A 448 -24.88 5.45 9.89
N TYR A 449 -25.81 4.96 9.08
CA TYR A 449 -27.11 5.61 8.85
C TYR A 449 -28.24 4.62 8.56
N ARG A 450 -27.95 3.32 8.46
CA ARG A 450 -28.93 2.32 8.04
C ARG A 450 -29.93 1.97 9.15
N HIS A 451 -29.57 2.21 10.41
CA HIS A 451 -30.45 2.11 11.58
C HIS A 451 -31.57 3.15 11.58
N ILE A 452 -31.43 4.23 10.81
CA ILE A 452 -32.46 5.26 10.64
C ILE A 452 -33.68 4.67 9.94
N GLN A 453 -34.88 4.88 10.48
CA GLN A 453 -36.11 4.33 9.91
C GLN A 453 -36.56 5.11 8.66
N SER A 454 -36.47 6.44 8.71
CA SER A 454 -36.91 7.34 7.64
C SER A 454 -36.19 7.07 6.32
N LYS A 455 -36.96 6.75 5.27
CA LYS A 455 -36.44 6.52 3.92
C LYS A 455 -35.82 7.79 3.35
N GLU A 456 -36.45 8.94 3.60
CA GLU A 456 -36.03 10.23 3.09
C GLU A 456 -34.65 10.63 3.65
N GLU A 457 -34.45 10.52 4.97
CA GLU A 457 -33.16 10.79 5.63
C GLU A 457 -32.06 9.86 5.07
N LYS A 458 -32.36 8.56 4.89
CA LYS A 458 -31.44 7.60 4.25
C LYS A 458 -31.14 7.95 2.79
N GLU A 459 -32.08 8.53 2.04
CA GLU A 459 -31.86 8.99 0.68
C GLU A 459 -31.03 10.26 0.63
N TRP A 460 -31.29 11.18 1.55
CA TRP A 460 -30.55 12.41 1.71
C TRP A 460 -29.08 12.13 2.06
N ILE A 461 -28.81 11.30 3.07
CA ILE A 461 -27.43 10.94 3.47
C ILE A 461 -26.70 10.27 2.30
N ARG A 462 -27.36 9.37 1.55
CA ARG A 462 -26.76 8.76 0.35
C ARG A 462 -26.38 9.79 -0.72
N ARG A 463 -27.17 10.84 -0.92
CA ARG A 463 -26.84 11.92 -1.86
C ARG A 463 -25.62 12.70 -1.37
N GLN A 464 -25.56 13.02 -0.08
CA GLN A 464 -24.41 13.71 0.52
C GLN A 464 -23.13 12.89 0.43
N ILE A 465 -23.18 11.59 0.78
CA ILE A 465 -22.04 10.68 0.64
C ILE A 465 -21.54 10.64 -0.80
N ARG A 466 -22.45 10.53 -1.78
CA ARG A 466 -22.10 10.55 -3.19
C ARG A 466 -21.38 11.85 -3.55
N GLN A 467 -21.96 13.01 -3.23
CA GLN A 467 -21.42 14.31 -3.57
C GLN A 467 -20.06 14.59 -2.91
N HIS A 468 -19.89 14.23 -1.65
CA HIS A 468 -18.71 14.58 -0.87
C HIS A 468 -17.58 13.54 -0.93
N PHE A 469 -17.86 12.26 -1.21
CA PHE A 469 -16.84 11.18 -1.17
C PHE A 469 -16.67 10.39 -2.48
N VAL A 470 -17.70 10.34 -3.35
CA VAL A 470 -17.62 9.62 -4.64
C VAL A 470 -17.30 10.58 -5.78
N ASP A 471 -18.09 11.65 -5.89
CA ASP A 471 -18.00 12.68 -6.95
C ASP A 471 -17.22 13.90 -6.45
N THR A 472 -16.29 13.62 -5.55
CA THR A 472 -15.51 14.61 -4.83
C THR A 472 -14.61 15.39 -5.76
N GLU A 473 -14.84 16.69 -5.84
CA GLU A 473 -13.86 17.64 -6.34
C GLU A 473 -12.84 18.00 -5.24
N PRO A 474 -11.54 18.15 -5.56
CA PRO A 474 -10.55 18.65 -4.62
C PRO A 474 -11.00 19.96 -3.99
N LEU A 475 -10.72 20.15 -2.69
CA LEU A 475 -11.02 21.42 -2.05
C LEU A 475 -10.23 22.56 -2.71
N ALA A 476 -10.84 23.75 -2.75
CA ALA A 476 -10.17 24.94 -3.24
C ALA A 476 -8.84 25.15 -2.48
N PRO A 477 -7.74 25.54 -3.15
CA PRO A 477 -6.45 25.75 -2.49
C PRO A 477 -6.50 26.69 -1.29
N GLU A 478 -7.40 27.67 -1.32
CA GLU A 478 -7.62 28.65 -0.25
C GLU A 478 -8.16 27.97 1.01
N ILE A 479 -9.20 27.13 0.89
CA ILE A 479 -9.75 26.35 2.00
C ILE A 479 -8.67 25.43 2.58
N ARG A 480 -7.88 24.78 1.73
CA ARG A 480 -6.80 23.88 2.18
C ARG A 480 -5.73 24.62 2.98
N LYS A 481 -5.38 25.85 2.57
CA LYS A 481 -4.43 26.71 3.30
C LYS A 481 -5.00 27.15 4.64
N GLU A 482 -6.29 27.44 4.72
CA GLU A 482 -6.96 27.82 5.96
C GLU A 482 -7.02 26.66 6.96
N LEU A 483 -7.42 25.47 6.51
CA LEU A 483 -7.38 24.26 7.33
C LEU A 483 -5.97 24.01 7.87
N LEU A 484 -4.95 24.13 7.01
CA LEU A 484 -3.55 24.01 7.43
C LEU A 484 -3.13 25.09 8.44
N LEU A 485 -3.54 26.34 8.25
CA LEU A 485 -3.22 27.42 9.17
C LEU A 485 -3.81 27.15 10.56
N ARG A 486 -5.07 26.71 10.63
CA ARG A 486 -5.73 26.35 11.89
C ARG A 486 -5.08 25.14 12.57
N LEU A 487 -4.59 24.16 11.82
CA LEU A 487 -3.78 23.07 12.37
C LEU A 487 -2.47 23.58 12.97
N ILE A 488 -1.77 24.48 12.26
CA ILE A 488 -0.52 25.09 12.76
C ILE A 488 -0.79 25.87 14.05
N GLU A 489 -1.87 26.66 14.11
CA GLU A 489 -2.26 27.40 15.32
C GLU A 489 -2.57 26.46 16.50
N ALA A 490 -3.30 25.37 16.24
CA ALA A 490 -3.61 24.36 17.23
C ALA A 490 -2.34 23.71 17.81
N GLU A 491 -1.43 23.25 16.94
CA GLU A 491 -0.18 22.60 17.34
C GLU A 491 0.78 23.58 18.04
N GLN A 492 0.94 24.79 17.52
CA GLN A 492 1.84 25.79 18.11
C GLN A 492 1.38 26.22 19.51
N PHE A 493 0.07 26.35 19.73
CA PHE A 493 -0.46 26.67 21.05
C PHE A 493 -0.09 25.58 22.09
N GLU A 494 -0.25 24.30 21.73
CA GLU A 494 0.12 23.17 22.59
C GLU A 494 1.62 23.14 22.87
N GLN A 495 2.45 23.27 21.83
CA GLN A 495 3.90 23.28 21.96
C GLN A 495 4.39 24.48 22.80
N PHE A 496 3.75 25.64 22.67
CA PHE A 496 4.08 26.80 23.48
C PHE A 496 3.81 26.53 24.96
N LEU A 497 2.61 26.04 25.30
CA LEU A 497 2.26 25.70 26.67
C LEU A 497 3.21 24.63 27.24
N HIS A 498 3.55 23.62 26.45
CA HIS A 498 4.48 22.57 26.85
C HIS A 498 5.87 23.11 27.18
N LYS A 499 6.42 24.01 26.34
CA LYS A 499 7.75 24.61 26.53
C LYS A 499 7.77 25.61 27.67
N LYS A 500 6.74 26.43 27.82
CA LYS A 500 6.71 27.55 28.77
C LYS A 500 6.30 27.13 30.19
N TYR A 501 5.34 26.22 30.32
CA TYR A 501 4.75 25.81 31.61
C TYR A 501 4.98 24.32 31.88
N LEU A 502 6.26 23.94 31.97
CA LEU A 502 6.68 22.56 32.21
C LEU A 502 6.02 21.95 33.46
N GLY A 503 5.47 20.74 33.31
CA GLY A 503 4.84 19.99 34.40
C GLY A 503 3.46 20.50 34.83
N GLN A 504 2.96 21.60 34.24
CA GLN A 504 1.59 22.05 34.50
C GLN A 504 0.59 21.28 33.64
N LYS A 505 -0.48 20.77 34.28
CA LYS A 505 -1.58 20.07 33.60
C LYS A 505 -2.33 21.02 32.67
N ARG A 506 -2.48 20.62 31.40
CA ARG A 506 -3.27 21.35 30.39
C ARG A 506 -4.22 20.47 29.57
N PHE A 507 -4.05 19.15 29.63
CA PHE A 507 -4.84 18.17 28.87
C PHE A 507 -4.76 18.38 27.36
N SER A 508 -3.52 18.28 26.87
CA SER A 508 -3.14 18.60 25.50
C SER A 508 -4.04 17.97 24.42
N LEU A 509 -4.31 18.73 23.37
CA LEU A 509 -5.02 18.24 22.18
C LEU A 509 -4.12 17.43 21.21
N GLU A 510 -2.82 17.35 21.45
CA GLU A 510 -1.86 16.71 20.52
C GLU A 510 -2.27 15.27 20.14
N GLY A 511 -2.39 15.02 18.83
CA GLY A 511 -2.95 13.80 18.23
C GLY A 511 -4.43 13.89 17.82
N CYS A 512 -5.11 14.99 18.13
CA CYS A 512 -6.49 15.30 17.73
C CYS A 512 -6.66 16.78 17.31
N GLU A 513 -5.60 17.41 16.80
CA GLU A 513 -5.55 18.83 16.44
C GLU A 513 -6.61 19.21 15.39
N THR A 514 -7.00 18.26 14.53
CA THR A 514 -8.05 18.40 13.50
C THR A 514 -9.40 18.86 14.07
N VAL A 515 -9.66 18.69 15.37
CA VAL A 515 -10.86 19.25 16.00
C VAL A 515 -10.92 20.78 15.90
N ILE A 516 -9.77 21.47 15.92
CA ILE A 516 -9.72 22.94 15.81
C ILE A 516 -10.13 23.46 14.42
N PRO A 517 -9.53 23.05 13.29
CA PRO A 517 -10.04 23.44 11.98
C PRO A 517 -11.48 22.97 11.77
N MET A 518 -11.89 21.84 12.34
CA MET A 518 -13.27 21.35 12.24
C MET A 518 -14.26 22.30 12.93
N LEU A 519 -13.98 22.71 14.17
CA LEU A 519 -14.79 23.70 14.91
C LEU A 519 -14.77 25.09 14.25
N ASP A 520 -13.61 25.52 13.76
CA ASP A 520 -13.47 26.78 13.03
C ASP A 520 -14.40 26.82 11.83
N GLN A 521 -14.41 25.75 11.04
CA GLN A 521 -15.27 25.63 9.87
C GLN A 521 -16.73 25.40 10.25
N LEU A 522 -17.02 24.74 11.36
CA LEU A 522 -18.38 24.63 11.90
C LEU A 522 -18.95 26.01 12.18
N VAL A 523 -18.20 26.89 12.86
CA VAL A 523 -18.64 28.25 13.19
C VAL A 523 -18.90 29.09 11.93
N GLU A 524 -17.95 29.10 10.98
CA GLU A 524 -18.11 29.83 9.71
C GLU A 524 -19.34 29.32 8.92
N SER A 525 -19.46 28.00 8.83
CA SER A 525 -20.50 27.34 8.03
C SER A 525 -21.89 27.41 8.67
N ALA A 526 -21.96 27.46 9.99
CA ALA A 526 -23.20 27.66 10.74
C ALA A 526 -23.72 29.09 10.55
N SER A 527 -22.84 30.09 10.61
CA SER A 527 -23.19 31.50 10.32
C SER A 527 -23.78 31.68 8.92
N ASP A 528 -23.20 31.01 7.91
CA ASP A 528 -23.71 31.04 6.54
C ASP A 528 -25.12 30.42 6.44
N ARG A 529 -25.43 29.44 7.30
CA ARG A 529 -26.74 28.79 7.43
C ARG A 529 -27.73 29.49 8.36
N GLY A 530 -27.38 30.68 8.85
CA GLY A 530 -28.29 31.51 9.65
C GLY A 530 -28.30 31.20 11.15
N VAL A 531 -27.30 30.48 11.65
CA VAL A 531 -27.07 30.34 13.09
C VAL A 531 -26.52 31.64 13.65
N ASP A 532 -27.16 32.16 14.70
CA ASP A 532 -26.76 33.39 15.39
C ASP A 532 -25.93 33.10 16.64
N GLU A 533 -26.23 32.01 17.36
CA GLU A 533 -25.59 31.68 18.63
C GLU A 533 -25.29 30.18 18.73
N ILE A 534 -24.07 29.86 19.20
CA ILE A 534 -23.61 28.50 19.49
C ILE A 534 -23.44 28.35 20.99
N PHE A 535 -24.14 27.39 21.59
CA PHE A 535 -23.91 26.96 22.98
C PHE A 535 -23.05 25.70 22.97
N MET A 536 -21.88 25.77 23.59
CA MET A 536 -20.90 24.70 23.56
C MET A 536 -20.68 24.09 24.95
N GLY A 537 -20.64 22.75 25.01
CA GLY A 537 -20.18 21.99 26.16
C GLY A 537 -18.97 21.14 25.77
N MET A 538 -17.96 21.06 26.64
CA MET A 538 -16.83 20.17 26.40
C MET A 538 -16.14 19.71 27.68
N ALA A 539 -15.50 18.55 27.62
CA ALA A 539 -14.58 18.06 28.64
C ALA A 539 -13.25 18.84 28.68
N HIS A 540 -12.24 18.30 29.37
CA HIS A 540 -10.92 18.96 29.55
C HIS A 540 -10.03 18.91 28.29
N ARG A 541 -10.17 17.89 27.43
CA ARG A 541 -9.24 17.62 26.31
C ARG A 541 -9.25 18.76 25.29
N GLY A 542 -8.12 19.44 25.14
CA GLY A 542 -7.96 20.57 24.23
C GLY A 542 -8.79 21.82 24.58
N ARG A 543 -9.38 21.89 25.79
CA ARG A 543 -10.27 23.02 26.15
C ARG A 543 -9.59 24.38 26.07
N LEU A 544 -8.35 24.47 26.52
CA LEU A 544 -7.59 25.73 26.45
C LEU A 544 -7.33 26.15 25.00
N ASN A 545 -7.14 25.16 24.11
CA ASN A 545 -6.99 25.38 22.69
C ASN A 545 -8.29 25.91 22.07
N VAL A 546 -9.44 25.30 22.41
CA VAL A 546 -10.77 25.78 21.98
C VAL A 546 -11.07 27.18 22.51
N LEU A 547 -10.79 27.45 23.79
CA LEU A 547 -10.95 28.79 24.37
C LEU A 547 -10.12 29.82 23.59
N SER A 548 -8.85 29.55 23.33
CA SER A 548 -7.96 30.49 22.63
C SER A 548 -8.30 30.65 21.14
N ASN A 549 -8.52 29.55 20.44
CA ASN A 549 -8.53 29.52 18.97
C ASN A 549 -9.94 29.51 18.35
N ILE A 550 -10.98 29.17 19.13
CA ILE A 550 -12.37 29.09 18.64
C ILE A 550 -13.26 30.15 19.30
N VAL A 551 -13.27 30.22 20.63
CA VAL A 551 -14.11 31.18 21.37
C VAL A 551 -13.50 32.58 21.33
N GLY A 552 -12.17 32.67 21.52
CA GLY A 552 -11.43 33.92 21.53
C GLY A 552 -11.11 34.42 20.13
N ASP A 553 -10.73 35.70 20.04
CA ASP A 553 -10.20 36.24 18.80
C ASP A 553 -8.68 36.06 18.78
N VAL A 554 -8.20 35.16 17.91
CA VAL A 554 -6.76 34.89 17.74
C VAL A 554 -5.97 36.16 17.40
N HIS A 555 -6.60 37.16 16.76
CA HIS A 555 -5.94 38.42 16.42
C HIS A 555 -5.80 39.38 17.60
N THR A 556 -6.69 39.32 18.59
CA THR A 556 -6.59 40.16 19.80
C THR A 556 -5.81 39.44 20.90
N GLY A 557 -5.87 38.11 20.94
CA GLY A 557 -5.21 37.28 21.95
C GLY A 557 -5.84 37.41 23.34
N ASP A 558 -7.07 37.89 23.44
CA ASP A 558 -7.75 38.22 24.70
C ASP A 558 -7.94 36.99 25.62
N LEU A 559 -8.42 35.88 25.09
CA LEU A 559 -8.55 34.64 25.86
C LEU A 559 -7.20 33.95 26.08
N ALA A 560 -6.21 34.16 25.20
CA ALA A 560 -4.86 33.67 25.45
C ALA A 560 -4.20 34.40 26.63
N GLU A 561 -4.35 35.73 26.72
CA GLU A 561 -3.90 36.54 27.86
C GLU A 561 -4.56 36.08 29.16
N ARG A 562 -5.88 35.87 29.14
CA ARG A 562 -6.64 35.29 30.28
C ARG A 562 -6.05 33.94 30.71
N ILE A 563 -5.83 33.02 29.76
CA ILE A 563 -5.25 31.70 30.04
C ILE A 563 -3.86 31.84 30.67
N PHE A 564 -2.96 32.63 30.08
CA PHE A 564 -1.59 32.77 30.59
C PHE A 564 -1.53 33.42 31.97
N THR A 565 -2.40 34.39 32.24
CA THR A 565 -2.52 35.02 33.56
C THR A 565 -2.83 33.99 34.65
N ILE A 566 -3.68 33.00 34.35
CA ILE A 566 -4.01 31.90 35.24
C ILE A 566 -2.82 30.93 35.40
N PHE A 567 -2.05 30.67 34.33
CA PHE A 567 -0.82 29.86 34.43
C PHE A 567 0.26 30.49 35.31
N GLU A 568 0.35 31.82 35.33
CA GLU A 568 1.25 32.60 36.20
C GLU A 568 0.73 32.71 37.65
N GLY A 569 -0.46 32.19 37.95
CA GLY A 569 -1.04 32.18 39.29
C GLY A 569 -1.53 33.56 39.76
N SER A 570 -1.94 34.41 38.83
CA SER A 570 -2.40 35.78 39.09
C SER A 570 -3.86 36.00 38.68
N SER A 571 -4.48 37.08 39.16
CA SER A 571 -5.85 37.45 38.85
C SER A 571 -5.91 38.34 37.60
N HIS A 572 -6.76 38.01 36.62
CA HIS A 572 -6.95 38.86 35.45
C HIS A 572 -7.88 40.05 35.78
N PRO A 573 -7.51 41.32 35.55
CA PRO A 573 -8.33 42.49 35.91
C PRO A 573 -9.73 42.48 35.29
N SER A 574 -9.84 41.97 34.05
CA SER A 574 -11.12 41.84 33.34
C SER A 574 -11.94 40.61 33.73
N PHE A 575 -11.35 39.65 34.46
CA PHE A 575 -11.99 38.39 34.85
C PHE A 575 -11.70 38.02 36.31
N PRO A 576 -12.08 38.86 37.30
CA PRO A 576 -11.76 38.64 38.71
C PRO A 576 -12.50 37.44 39.33
N ALA A 577 -13.53 36.90 38.66
CA ALA A 577 -14.33 35.76 39.12
C ALA A 577 -13.70 34.38 38.80
N ASP A 578 -12.56 34.35 38.12
CA ASP A 578 -11.90 33.13 37.66
C ASP A 578 -11.11 32.37 38.73
N GLU A 579 -11.08 32.88 39.98
CA GLU A 579 -10.33 32.29 41.09
C GLU A 579 -11.00 31.06 41.74
N GLY A 580 -12.21 30.70 41.31
CA GLY A 580 -13.06 29.70 41.97
C GLY A 580 -12.91 28.25 41.51
N ASP A 581 -12.21 27.98 40.40
CA ASP A 581 -12.04 26.63 39.85
C ASP A 581 -10.80 26.53 38.94
N VAL A 582 -10.43 25.32 38.53
CA VAL A 582 -9.28 25.06 37.64
C VAL A 582 -9.52 25.59 36.22
N LYS A 583 -8.44 26.04 35.57
CA LYS A 583 -8.44 26.68 34.23
C LYS A 583 -9.22 25.93 33.14
N TYR A 584 -9.25 24.60 33.19
CA TYR A 584 -9.95 23.77 32.22
C TYR A 584 -11.42 23.47 32.58
N HIS A 585 -12.02 24.20 33.54
CA HIS A 585 -13.46 24.21 33.82
C HIS A 585 -14.14 25.54 33.44
N GLN A 586 -13.35 26.57 33.16
CA GLN A 586 -13.85 27.92 32.94
C GLN A 586 -14.60 28.03 31.61
N GLY A 587 -15.73 28.74 31.64
CA GLY A 587 -16.48 29.14 30.46
C GLY A 587 -16.00 30.47 29.88
N ALA A 588 -16.48 30.78 28.69
CA ALA A 588 -16.22 32.05 28.01
C ALA A 588 -17.33 32.36 27.01
N ILE A 589 -17.58 33.65 26.78
CA ILE A 589 -18.44 34.14 25.71
C ILE A 589 -17.57 34.90 24.74
N GLY A 590 -17.61 34.50 23.48
CA GLY A 590 -16.91 35.14 22.37
C GLY A 590 -17.86 35.56 21.27
N LYS A 591 -17.49 36.60 20.53
CA LYS A 591 -18.19 37.03 19.33
C LYS A 591 -17.24 36.96 18.17
N ARG A 592 -17.60 36.21 17.14
CA ARG A 592 -16.77 36.03 15.95
C ARG A 592 -17.47 36.61 14.74
N LYS A 593 -16.73 37.38 13.95
CA LYS A 593 -17.19 37.84 12.65
C LYS A 593 -16.84 36.79 11.59
N ALA A 594 -17.86 36.13 11.04
CA ALA A 594 -17.70 35.20 9.93
C ALA A 594 -17.26 35.94 8.67
N LYS A 595 -16.71 35.21 7.70
CA LYS A 595 -16.27 35.79 6.42
C LYS A 595 -17.40 36.42 5.61
N SER A 596 -18.63 35.91 5.77
CA SER A 596 -19.83 36.53 5.20
C SER A 596 -20.17 37.90 5.82
N GLY A 597 -19.48 38.30 6.88
CA GLY A 597 -19.64 39.57 7.58
C GLY A 597 -20.67 39.53 8.72
N LYS A 598 -21.41 38.43 8.86
CA LYS A 598 -22.30 38.19 10.00
C LYS A 598 -21.50 37.93 11.28
N GLU A 599 -22.05 38.34 12.41
CA GLU A 599 -21.49 38.07 13.73
C GLU A 599 -22.23 36.87 14.33
N ILE A 600 -21.47 35.90 14.84
CA ILE A 600 -21.97 34.72 15.55
C ILE A 600 -21.42 34.73 16.97
N GLN A 601 -22.27 34.52 17.96
CA GLN A 601 -21.86 34.39 19.35
C GLN A 601 -21.54 32.93 19.67
N ILE A 602 -20.47 32.69 20.40
CA ILE A 602 -20.10 31.37 20.91
C ILE A 602 -20.05 31.47 22.43
N GLU A 603 -20.80 30.63 23.12
CA GLU A 603 -20.79 30.52 24.57
C GLU A 603 -20.36 29.13 25.00
N LEU A 604 -19.17 29.03 25.59
CA LEU A 604 -18.66 27.81 26.19
C LEU A 604 -19.10 27.75 27.65
N ALA A 605 -19.90 26.75 28.00
CA ALA A 605 -20.40 26.57 29.36
C ALA A 605 -19.28 26.19 30.33
N CYS A 606 -19.36 26.66 31.57
CA CYS A 606 -18.56 26.13 32.67
C CYS A 606 -18.99 24.68 32.98
N ASN A 607 -18.05 23.82 33.37
CA ASN A 607 -18.36 22.44 33.74
C ASN A 607 -17.46 21.92 34.86
N PRO A 608 -17.97 21.01 35.73
CA PRO A 608 -17.14 20.32 36.69
C PRO A 608 -16.27 19.24 36.01
N SER A 609 -15.41 18.58 36.80
CA SER A 609 -14.65 17.40 36.33
C SER A 609 -15.50 16.16 36.06
N HIS A 610 -16.77 16.13 36.49
CA HIS A 610 -17.69 15.04 36.19
C HIS A 610 -18.02 15.08 34.70
N LEU A 611 -17.38 14.21 33.93
CA LEU A 611 -17.52 14.17 32.47
C LEU A 611 -18.98 13.98 32.07
N GLU A 612 -19.37 14.57 30.94
CA GLU A 612 -20.72 14.53 30.34
C GLU A 612 -21.84 15.22 31.17
N PHE A 613 -21.58 15.68 32.41
CA PHE A 613 -22.61 16.38 33.21
C PHE A 613 -23.02 17.75 32.64
N VAL A 614 -22.20 18.32 31.76
CA VAL A 614 -22.48 19.60 31.10
C VAL A 614 -23.48 19.44 29.95
N ASP A 615 -23.66 18.24 29.41
CA ASP A 615 -24.48 17.97 28.23
C ASP A 615 -25.92 18.47 28.39
N PRO A 616 -26.70 18.02 29.40
CA PRO A 616 -28.08 18.50 29.56
C PRO A 616 -28.14 19.98 30.00
N VAL A 617 -27.05 20.53 30.57
CA VAL A 617 -26.97 21.94 30.95
C VAL A 617 -26.93 22.81 29.70
N VAL A 618 -26.10 22.45 28.71
CA VAL A 618 -26.01 23.16 27.43
C VAL A 618 -27.30 23.05 26.64
N GLU A 619 -27.94 21.87 26.62
CA GLU A 619 -29.28 21.72 26.03
C GLU A 619 -30.29 22.66 26.71
N GLY A 620 -30.26 22.74 28.04
CA GLY A 620 -31.10 23.68 28.80
C GLY A 620 -30.83 25.15 28.47
N MET A 621 -29.55 25.54 28.31
CA MET A 621 -29.15 26.89 27.93
C MET A 621 -29.66 27.25 26.54
N ALA A 622 -29.42 26.38 25.55
CA ALA A 622 -29.90 26.57 24.18
C ALA A 622 -31.43 26.64 24.14
N ARG A 623 -32.11 25.72 24.84
CA ARG A 623 -33.57 25.72 24.92
C ARG A 623 -34.12 27.00 25.55
N ALA A 624 -33.54 27.46 26.66
CA ALA A 624 -33.96 28.70 27.29
C ALA A 624 -33.81 29.89 26.34
N ARG A 625 -32.74 29.93 25.54
CA ARG A 625 -32.54 30.98 24.54
C ARG A 625 -33.56 30.91 23.41
N GLN A 626 -33.88 29.72 22.93
CA GLN A 626 -34.92 29.51 21.92
C GLN A 626 -36.30 29.97 22.43
N ASP A 627 -36.67 29.62 23.67
CA ASP A 627 -37.93 30.05 24.28
C ASP A 627 -38.01 31.59 24.44
N GLN A 628 -36.88 32.25 24.76
CA GLN A 628 -36.80 33.71 24.78
C GLN A 628 -37.06 34.33 23.39
N LEU A 629 -36.48 33.74 22.33
CA LEU A 629 -36.69 34.20 20.95
C LEU A 629 -38.13 33.99 20.47
N LEU A 630 -38.84 32.99 21.00
CA LEU A 630 -40.26 32.74 20.73
C LEU A 630 -41.20 33.66 21.53
N GLY A 631 -40.70 34.40 22.53
CA GLY A 631 -41.47 35.39 23.28
C GLY A 631 -42.64 34.82 24.10
N GLY A 632 -42.62 33.52 24.43
CA GLY A 632 -43.65 32.87 25.26
C GLY A 632 -45.00 32.63 24.56
N ALA A 633 -45.10 32.83 23.25
CA ALA A 633 -46.30 32.53 22.48
C ALA A 633 -46.41 31.02 22.17
N GLU A 634 -47.64 30.52 21.95
CA GLU A 634 -47.83 29.21 21.31
C GLU A 634 -47.38 29.30 19.86
N ALA A 635 -46.08 29.09 19.62
CA ALA A 635 -45.51 29.05 18.29
C ALA A 635 -45.99 27.81 17.52
N ASP A 636 -46.20 27.93 16.22
CA ASP A 636 -46.46 26.75 15.39
C ASP A 636 -45.17 25.93 15.14
N ALA A 637 -45.26 24.85 14.36
CA ALA A 637 -44.08 24.03 14.08
C ALA A 637 -43.00 24.80 13.31
N ARG A 638 -43.41 25.60 12.31
CA ARG A 638 -42.51 26.36 11.44
C ARG A 638 -41.77 27.46 12.18
N GLU A 639 -42.47 28.17 13.05
CA GLU A 639 -41.87 29.22 13.87
C GLU A 639 -40.83 28.66 14.84
N ARG A 640 -41.08 27.47 15.41
CA ARG A 640 -40.10 26.77 16.23
C ARG A 640 -38.89 26.33 15.44
N ASP A 641 -39.08 25.71 14.29
CA ASP A 641 -37.97 25.23 13.45
C ASP A 641 -37.10 26.41 13.02
N ALA A 642 -37.69 27.54 12.64
CA ALA A 642 -36.96 28.78 12.33
C ALA A 642 -36.15 29.34 13.52
N VAL A 643 -36.58 29.11 14.76
CA VAL A 643 -35.80 29.49 15.96
C VAL A 643 -34.74 28.45 16.29
N HIS A 644 -35.04 27.16 16.12
CA HIS A 644 -34.05 26.09 16.25
C HIS A 644 -32.87 26.31 15.29
N ASP A 645 -33.15 26.71 14.05
CA ASP A 645 -32.14 26.96 13.02
C ASP A 645 -31.17 28.10 13.37
N ARG A 646 -31.55 28.98 14.32
CA ARG A 646 -30.74 30.13 14.77
C ARG A 646 -29.86 29.83 15.98
N ILE A 647 -30.16 28.79 16.75
CA ILE A 647 -29.46 28.45 17.99
C ILE A 647 -28.92 27.03 17.89
N LEU A 648 -27.60 26.87 17.94
CA LEU A 648 -26.93 25.58 17.72
C LEU A 648 -26.23 25.07 19.00
N PRO A 649 -26.71 23.98 19.61
CA PRO A 649 -25.95 23.25 20.62
C PRO A 649 -24.82 22.44 19.98
N VAL A 650 -23.62 22.50 20.57
CA VAL A 650 -22.45 21.71 20.17
C VAL A 650 -21.83 21.07 21.41
N LEU A 651 -21.73 19.74 21.43
CA LEU A 651 -21.20 18.99 22.57
C LEU A 651 -19.96 18.21 22.17
N LEU A 652 -18.88 18.35 22.95
CA LEU A 652 -17.61 17.67 22.74
C LEU A 652 -17.33 16.68 23.86
N HIS A 653 -17.08 15.43 23.47
CA HIS A 653 -16.99 14.30 24.39
C HIS A 653 -15.64 13.58 24.29
N GLY A 654 -15.30 12.80 25.32
CA GLY A 654 -14.22 11.79 25.23
C GLY A 654 -14.80 10.41 24.91
N ASP A 655 -14.08 9.56 24.17
CA ASP A 655 -14.58 8.24 23.74
C ASP A 655 -15.02 7.33 24.90
N ALA A 656 -14.20 7.21 25.95
CA ALA A 656 -14.55 6.38 27.11
C ALA A 656 -15.73 6.95 27.91
N ALA A 657 -15.85 8.28 27.99
CA ALA A 657 -16.90 8.94 28.76
C ALA A 657 -18.23 8.93 28.02
N PHE A 658 -18.24 9.18 26.71
CA PHE A 658 -19.42 9.09 25.86
C PHE A 658 -20.08 7.70 25.93
N ALA A 659 -19.25 6.64 25.92
CA ALA A 659 -19.74 5.26 26.02
C ALA A 659 -20.16 4.86 27.44
N GLY A 660 -19.53 5.41 28.47
CA GLY A 660 -19.64 4.91 29.86
C GLY A 660 -20.56 5.69 30.79
N GLN A 661 -20.83 6.98 30.51
CA GLN A 661 -21.66 7.82 31.38
C GLN A 661 -23.13 7.76 30.97
N GLY A 662 -24.00 7.29 31.88
CA GLY A 662 -25.44 7.16 31.60
C GLY A 662 -26.14 8.48 31.24
N ILE A 663 -25.60 9.62 31.68
CA ILE A 663 -26.17 10.94 31.39
C ILE A 663 -26.13 11.29 29.89
N VAL A 664 -25.23 10.69 29.13
CA VAL A 664 -25.18 10.83 27.66
C VAL A 664 -26.45 10.22 27.05
N MET A 665 -26.80 8.99 27.44
CA MET A 665 -28.04 8.34 26.99
C MET A 665 -29.27 9.13 27.46
N GLU A 666 -29.28 9.60 28.70
CA GLU A 666 -30.39 10.42 29.22
C GLU A 666 -30.59 11.69 28.38
N THR A 667 -29.49 12.38 28.02
CA THR A 667 -29.53 13.62 27.23
C THR A 667 -29.96 13.35 25.78
N LEU A 668 -29.42 12.31 25.13
CA LEU A 668 -29.85 11.92 23.77
C LEU A 668 -31.36 11.66 23.72
N GLN A 669 -31.93 11.00 24.74
CA GLN A 669 -33.37 10.75 24.81
C GLN A 669 -34.23 12.02 24.89
N LEU A 670 -33.64 13.17 25.25
CA LEU A 670 -34.32 14.46 25.28
C LEU A 670 -34.45 15.10 23.90
N ALA A 671 -33.62 14.72 22.93
CA ALA A 671 -33.42 15.41 21.64
C ALA A 671 -34.73 15.69 20.87
N SER A 672 -35.71 14.78 20.95
CA SER A 672 -37.01 14.92 20.25
C SER A 672 -38.19 15.24 21.18
N LEU A 673 -37.99 15.31 22.49
CA LEU A 673 -39.08 15.55 23.44
C LEU A 673 -39.52 17.00 23.40
N ARG A 674 -40.83 17.26 23.32
CA ARG A 674 -41.39 18.63 23.26
C ARG A 674 -40.84 19.56 24.34
N GLY A 675 -40.66 19.05 25.57
CA GLY A 675 -40.16 19.83 26.70
C GLY A 675 -38.68 20.19 26.64
N TYR A 676 -37.89 19.51 25.81
CA TYR A 676 -36.43 19.57 25.88
C TYR A 676 -35.72 19.77 24.54
N ARG A 677 -36.35 19.38 23.42
CA ARG A 677 -35.76 19.49 22.09
C ARG A 677 -35.22 20.89 21.81
N THR A 678 -34.05 20.92 21.20
CA THR A 678 -33.30 22.12 20.77
C THR A 678 -33.11 22.17 19.25
N GLY A 679 -33.76 21.25 18.53
CA GLY A 679 -33.70 21.16 17.07
C GLY A 679 -32.40 20.56 16.54
N GLY A 680 -31.80 19.64 17.30
CA GLY A 680 -30.65 18.86 16.89
C GLY A 680 -29.33 19.42 17.39
N THR A 681 -28.52 18.55 17.97
CA THR A 681 -27.19 18.84 18.52
C THR A 681 -26.09 18.23 17.66
N ILE A 682 -25.00 18.97 17.47
CA ILE A 682 -23.79 18.43 16.84
C ILE A 682 -22.89 17.88 17.93
N HIS A 683 -22.74 16.56 17.98
CA HIS A 683 -21.85 15.88 18.91
C HIS A 683 -20.51 15.61 18.24
N ILE A 684 -19.40 15.94 18.90
CA ILE A 684 -18.05 15.68 18.43
C ILE A 684 -17.35 14.84 19.49
N VAL A 685 -17.08 13.57 19.19
CA VAL A 685 -16.31 12.70 20.09
C VAL A 685 -14.84 12.80 19.73
N ILE A 686 -14.02 13.30 20.65
CA ILE A 686 -12.56 13.32 20.52
C ILE A 686 -12.02 11.93 20.88
N ASN A 687 -12.14 11.01 19.93
CA ASN A 687 -11.83 9.61 20.10
C ASN A 687 -10.34 9.37 19.93
N ASN A 688 -9.62 9.46 21.04
CA ASN A 688 -8.17 9.26 21.08
C ASN A 688 -7.80 7.81 21.41
N GLN A 689 -8.79 6.90 21.38
CA GLN A 689 -8.64 5.46 21.56
C GLN A 689 -8.12 5.05 22.94
N ILE A 690 -8.30 5.89 23.96
CA ILE A 690 -7.86 5.60 25.33
C ILE A 690 -8.60 6.48 26.37
N GLY A 691 -9.07 5.85 27.45
CA GLY A 691 -9.60 6.54 28.63
C GLY A 691 -8.63 6.46 29.81
N PHE A 692 -7.89 7.53 30.10
CA PHE A 692 -6.80 7.49 31.10
C PHE A 692 -5.75 6.42 30.74
N THR A 693 -5.79 5.25 31.40
CA THR A 693 -4.95 4.05 31.18
C THR A 693 -5.77 2.86 30.65
N THR A 694 -7.07 3.05 30.39
CA THR A 694 -8.00 1.99 30.01
C THR A 694 -8.17 1.98 28.49
N SER A 695 -7.93 0.83 27.87
CA SER A 695 -8.12 0.64 26.43
C SER A 695 -9.61 0.54 26.06
N PRO A 696 -9.95 0.77 24.78
CA PRO A 696 -11.31 0.63 24.24
C PRO A 696 -12.04 -0.67 24.63
N GLU A 697 -11.32 -1.80 24.59
CA GLU A 697 -11.86 -3.13 24.86
C GLU A 697 -12.30 -3.31 26.32
N ALA A 698 -11.76 -2.48 27.23
CA ALA A 698 -12.12 -2.45 28.63
C ALA A 698 -13.06 -1.28 28.98
N SER A 699 -13.32 -0.36 28.05
CA SER A 699 -14.15 0.84 28.29
C SER A 699 -15.60 0.68 27.82
N ARG A 700 -15.87 -0.25 26.89
CA ARG A 700 -17.21 -0.45 26.29
C ARG A 700 -17.43 -1.89 25.83
N SER A 701 -18.70 -2.23 25.56
CA SER A 701 -19.11 -3.56 25.05
C SER A 701 -19.60 -3.54 23.60
N SER A 702 -19.33 -2.45 22.89
CA SER A 702 -19.76 -2.20 21.52
C SER A 702 -18.55 -1.82 20.65
N ILE A 703 -18.70 -1.78 19.32
CA ILE A 703 -17.57 -1.52 18.40
C ILE A 703 -17.11 -0.07 18.56
N TYR A 704 -18.05 0.86 18.44
CA TYR A 704 -17.79 2.29 18.51
C TYR A 704 -18.17 2.85 19.88
N SER A 705 -17.42 3.86 20.33
CA SER A 705 -17.82 4.64 21.51
C SER A 705 -19.18 5.31 21.30
N THR A 706 -19.55 5.58 20.05
CA THR A 706 -20.74 6.32 19.64
C THR A 706 -22.02 5.50 19.49
N ASP A 707 -21.97 4.17 19.70
CA ASP A 707 -23.13 3.28 19.48
C ASP A 707 -24.36 3.66 20.34
N ALA A 708 -24.17 4.35 21.46
CA ALA A 708 -25.26 4.90 22.28
C ALA A 708 -26.19 5.86 21.49
N ALA A 709 -25.66 6.59 20.50
CA ALA A 709 -26.43 7.51 19.67
C ALA A 709 -27.38 6.80 18.68
N GLN A 710 -27.20 5.49 18.45
CA GLN A 710 -28.10 4.74 17.59
C GLN A 710 -29.51 4.59 18.20
N ILE A 711 -29.65 4.74 19.52
CA ILE A 711 -30.94 4.64 20.24
C ILE A 711 -31.94 5.67 19.71
N THR A 712 -31.46 6.87 19.36
CA THR A 712 -32.26 7.98 18.83
C THR A 712 -32.25 8.05 17.30
N GLN A 713 -31.71 7.02 16.64
CA GLN A 713 -31.55 6.98 15.18
C GLN A 713 -30.71 8.15 14.65
N THR A 714 -29.70 8.57 15.41
CA THR A 714 -28.78 9.65 15.01
C THR A 714 -27.77 9.11 13.97
N PRO A 715 -27.53 9.81 12.83
CA PRO A 715 -26.45 9.44 11.92
C PRO A 715 -25.08 9.64 12.57
N ILE A 716 -24.17 8.71 12.31
CA ILE A 716 -22.82 8.71 12.89
C ILE A 716 -21.80 8.71 11.75
N PHE A 717 -20.81 9.60 11.85
CA PHE A 717 -19.69 9.68 10.92
C PHE A 717 -18.39 9.48 11.69
N HIS A 718 -17.67 8.39 11.40
CA HIS A 718 -16.35 8.12 11.95
C HIS A 718 -15.30 8.70 11.00
N ILE A 719 -14.47 9.61 11.50
CA ILE A 719 -13.60 10.46 10.71
C ILE A 719 -12.16 10.15 11.09
N ASN A 720 -11.30 9.92 10.11
CA ASN A 720 -9.87 9.84 10.35
C ASN A 720 -9.33 11.20 10.80
N GLY A 721 -8.81 11.28 12.02
CA GLY A 721 -8.25 12.50 12.62
C GLY A 721 -7.06 13.07 11.85
N ASP A 722 -6.35 12.28 11.05
CA ASP A 722 -5.25 12.74 10.18
C ASP A 722 -5.75 13.26 8.80
N ASP A 723 -7.06 13.23 8.54
CA ASP A 723 -7.65 13.80 7.31
C ASP A 723 -8.56 15.02 7.62
N PRO A 724 -7.99 16.23 7.69
CA PRO A 724 -8.75 17.46 7.94
C PRO A 724 -9.71 17.82 6.78
N GLU A 725 -9.45 17.35 5.55
CA GLU A 725 -10.37 17.60 4.42
C GLU A 725 -11.63 16.74 4.56
N ALA A 726 -11.49 15.49 5.03
CA ALA A 726 -12.62 14.64 5.37
C ALA A 726 -13.45 15.23 6.52
N ALA A 727 -12.80 15.70 7.60
CA ALA A 727 -13.46 16.36 8.72
C ALA A 727 -14.25 17.61 8.29
N TYR A 728 -13.67 18.44 7.41
CA TYR A 728 -14.36 19.59 6.81
C TYR A 728 -15.62 19.18 6.06
N ARG A 729 -15.55 18.17 5.19
CA ARG A 729 -16.69 17.71 4.40
C ARG A 729 -17.80 17.15 5.28
N VAL A 730 -17.45 16.34 6.28
CA VAL A 730 -18.43 15.79 7.23
C VAL A 730 -19.08 16.91 8.04
N THR A 731 -18.34 17.96 8.42
CA THR A 731 -18.92 19.13 9.11
C THR A 731 -19.98 19.82 8.26
N GLN A 732 -19.78 19.95 6.95
CA GLN A 732 -20.82 20.48 6.05
C GLN A 732 -22.07 19.58 6.06
N ILE A 733 -21.89 18.27 5.92
CA ILE A 733 -22.98 17.30 5.93
C ILE A 733 -23.75 17.36 7.26
N ALA A 734 -23.05 17.46 8.38
CA ALA A 734 -23.64 17.48 9.72
C ALA A 734 -24.51 18.73 9.92
N LEU A 735 -24.01 19.90 9.54
CA LEU A 735 -24.76 21.15 9.60
C LEU A 735 -25.98 21.11 8.66
N ASP A 736 -25.80 20.63 7.43
CA ASP A 736 -26.92 20.52 6.48
C ASP A 736 -28.00 19.54 6.99
N TYR A 737 -27.60 18.42 7.58
CA TYR A 737 -28.53 17.44 8.14
C TYR A 737 -29.30 18.01 9.33
N ARG A 738 -28.59 18.71 10.23
CA ARG A 738 -29.18 19.34 11.41
C ARG A 738 -30.18 20.41 11.00
N GLN A 739 -29.86 21.27 10.02
CA GLN A 739 -30.79 22.30 9.55
C GLN A 739 -31.98 21.70 8.78
N GLU A 740 -31.78 20.63 8.00
CA GLU A 740 -32.87 20.02 7.21
C GLU A 740 -33.85 19.23 8.09
N TYR A 741 -33.35 18.50 9.10
CA TYR A 741 -34.14 17.54 9.87
C TYR A 741 -34.33 17.91 11.34
N ASN A 742 -33.68 18.96 11.83
CA ASN A 742 -33.65 19.38 13.24
C ASN A 742 -33.37 18.21 14.21
N LYS A 743 -32.40 17.37 13.84
CA LYS A 743 -31.98 16.17 14.56
C LYS A 743 -30.48 16.19 14.83
N ASP A 744 -30.09 15.47 15.88
CA ASP A 744 -28.70 15.30 16.26
C ASP A 744 -27.87 14.66 15.15
N VAL A 745 -26.56 14.89 15.20
CA VAL A 745 -25.55 14.22 14.37
C VAL A 745 -24.32 13.94 15.24
N VAL A 746 -23.73 12.75 15.13
CA VAL A 746 -22.49 12.42 15.85
C VAL A 746 -21.30 12.32 14.90
N LEU A 747 -20.24 13.04 15.25
CA LEU A 747 -18.96 13.10 14.56
C LEU A 747 -17.89 12.47 15.45
N ASP A 748 -17.51 11.23 15.14
CA ASP A 748 -16.48 10.48 15.85
C ASP A 748 -15.11 10.75 15.22
N VAL A 749 -14.32 11.67 15.81
CA VAL A 749 -13.00 12.06 15.31
C VAL A 749 -11.96 11.12 15.90
N VAL A 750 -11.57 10.11 15.13
CA VAL A 750 -10.65 9.05 15.55
C VAL A 750 -9.21 9.54 15.37
N GLY A 751 -8.57 9.88 16.48
CA GLY A 751 -7.18 10.32 16.58
C GLY A 751 -6.38 9.47 17.56
N PHE A 752 -5.43 10.11 18.24
CA PHE A 752 -4.65 9.48 19.31
C PHE A 752 -4.29 10.50 20.38
N ARG A 753 -3.69 10.05 21.48
CA ARG A 753 -3.12 10.94 22.50
C ARG A 753 -1.61 10.84 22.46
N ARG A 754 -0.92 11.92 22.04
CA ARG A 754 0.54 11.94 21.93
C ARG A 754 1.25 11.76 23.27
N LEU A 755 0.69 12.32 24.34
CA LEU A 755 1.26 12.34 25.69
C LEU A 755 0.49 11.42 26.66
N GLY A 756 0.92 11.37 27.93
CA GLY A 756 0.14 10.77 29.01
C GLY A 756 -1.24 11.43 29.19
N HIS A 757 -2.08 10.89 30.09
CA HIS A 757 -3.41 11.47 30.34
C HIS A 757 -3.33 12.92 30.80
N ASN A 758 -2.37 13.20 31.67
CA ASN A 758 -1.84 14.53 31.86
C ASN A 758 -0.34 14.54 31.56
N GLU A 759 0.26 15.73 31.49
CA GLU A 759 1.64 15.87 31.00
C GLU A 759 2.73 15.43 31.98
N GLY A 760 2.36 14.98 33.17
CA GLY A 760 3.25 14.29 34.11
C GLY A 760 3.07 12.77 34.16
N ASP A 761 2.11 12.21 33.42
CA ASP A 761 1.85 10.75 33.39
C ASP A 761 2.70 10.05 32.32
N GLU A 762 3.17 8.84 32.62
CA GLU A 762 3.94 7.99 31.70
C GLU A 762 3.02 6.88 31.11
N PRO A 763 2.59 6.99 29.83
CA PRO A 763 1.64 6.05 29.24
C PRO A 763 2.24 4.67 28.93
N SER A 764 3.56 4.57 28.72
CA SER A 764 4.21 3.29 28.34
C SER A 764 4.18 2.21 29.44
N TYR A 765 3.79 2.58 30.66
CA TYR A 765 3.56 1.60 31.73
C TYR A 765 2.33 0.72 31.49
N THR A 766 1.38 1.17 30.68
CA THR A 766 0.10 0.48 30.49
C THR A 766 -0.26 0.22 29.02
N GLN A 767 0.27 1.01 28.06
CA GLN A 767 -0.06 0.92 26.63
C GLN A 767 1.17 0.85 25.72
#